data_AF-A0A7G8IS22-F1
#
_entry.id   AF-A0A7G8IS22-F1
#
_cell.length_a   1.000
_cell.length_b   1.000
_cell.length_c   1.000
_cell.angle_alpha   90.00
_cell.angle_beta   90.00
_cell.angle_gamma   90.00
#
_symmetry.space_group_name_H-M   'P 1'
#
loop_
_entity.id
_entity.type
_entity.pdbx_description
1 polymer ?
#
loop_
_entity_poly.entity_id
_entity_poly.type
_entity_poly.pdbx_seq_one_letter_code
_entity_poly.pdbx_strand_id
1 'polypeptide(L)'
;MFKKLLAIACAASLLPSAATAAPFDSATIRRIIDGREVFIDQQEASVDDTADRGQELSTGSSRAEVLFDRRALGFLGTNSLIRLGEDCFRLDRGQVLVNGPQNSCLGTKVLGIRGTTYVLSVQDDGNYGLAVLSGQASVGSGVEATDDENSPDILSMYPTLNPVIGFGSSAWGSNSSGTTLGEAAGLILGDASFFVPLSQSLGSNLLYSYTTASSNFDGAWGASTELGYKWFNPDDRSISSLLVGYDGWDGTGCFHSQLAVGGLWQKERWQFGITGGIPLDQCDNNLGFAIGQVGIPVADVGDQSITLSLAPYVLHGIGNSYGGGRVGLNVPIGDQVTVAAYGQYDELLDTVVGGQISYRFSTNGSFVNDPNLRPQSPGSPMPWQSGEFNTGRPMQFALNQGKTSEPAQPALKEASVASRTVHQLVSDADSVVRLKAGEEATFSPDGVLLSRQLISKERFSQLIIETMSGQNLLPESHVINLIYQELYGLPDRTLLSILGSDWLIAARTPYPRLRGANNLVVPDNKLPKEDEEEDDLEPEKEEEEEGEEEEEEEEKEDDNNDAETEPEPEPEPEPEPEPEPEPEPEPEPEPLPEPIVLTYVCRALGGNPDFPYYTGGMIGGPLSQAVRFQTTSRSEASCSGKGAGSSGMEPTTPQFL
;
A
#
# COMPACT_ATOMS: atom_id res chain seq x y z
N MET A 1 -35.83 63.14 -36.27
CA MET A 1 -35.93 62.30 -37.48
C MET A 1 -36.28 60.88 -37.04
N PHE A 2 -37.57 60.58 -36.83
CA PHE A 2 -38.36 59.64 -37.66
C PHE A 2 -37.62 58.32 -37.98
N LYS A 3 -37.78 57.26 -37.17
CA LYS A 3 -38.77 56.16 -37.34
C LYS A 3 -38.95 55.71 -38.81
N LYS A 4 -38.61 54.45 -39.12
CA LYS A 4 -39.48 53.46 -39.81
C LYS A 4 -38.78 52.10 -40.09
N LEU A 5 -39.45 51.02 -39.63
CA LEU A 5 -39.61 49.66 -40.17
C LEU A 5 -38.34 48.81 -40.47
N LEU A 6 -38.29 47.50 -40.20
CA LEU A 6 -39.29 46.48 -40.49
C LEU A 6 -39.02 45.20 -39.68
N ALA A 7 -40.07 44.61 -39.13
CA ALA A 7 -40.09 43.25 -38.60
C ALA A 7 -40.25 42.25 -39.75
N ILE A 8 -39.43 41.20 -39.78
CA ILE A 8 -39.73 39.94 -40.47
C ILE A 8 -39.43 38.81 -39.49
N ALA A 9 -40.48 38.14 -39.07
CA ALA A 9 -40.42 36.86 -38.38
C ALA A 9 -40.09 35.77 -39.41
N CYS A 10 -38.98 35.06 -39.22
CA CYS A 10 -38.75 33.76 -39.81
C CYS A 10 -38.89 32.71 -38.71
N ALA A 11 -40.01 31.99 -38.74
CA ALA A 11 -40.13 30.70 -38.08
C ALA A 11 -39.20 29.71 -38.80
N ALA A 12 -37.99 29.53 -38.28
CA ALA A 12 -37.18 28.37 -38.60
C ALA A 12 -37.60 27.26 -37.64
N SER A 13 -38.26 26.25 -38.19
CA SER A 13 -38.50 24.96 -37.58
C SER A 13 -37.19 24.40 -37.01
N LEU A 14 -37.05 24.47 -35.68
CA LEU A 14 -36.14 23.60 -34.93
C LEU A 14 -36.71 22.18 -35.03
N LEU A 15 -36.33 21.46 -36.08
CA LEU A 15 -36.28 20.01 -35.98
C LEU A 15 -35.18 19.73 -34.94
N PRO A 16 -35.47 19.06 -33.82
CA PRO A 16 -34.39 18.48 -33.05
C PRO A 16 -33.67 17.52 -33.98
N SER A 17 -32.41 17.81 -34.30
CA SER A 17 -31.52 16.76 -34.76
C SER A 17 -31.63 15.65 -33.72
N ALA A 18 -32.10 14.48 -34.13
CA ALA A 18 -31.91 13.29 -33.34
C ALA A 18 -30.40 13.17 -33.15
N ALA A 19 -29.93 13.47 -31.93
CA ALA A 19 -28.59 13.12 -31.50
C ALA A 19 -28.55 11.59 -31.54
N THR A 20 -27.99 11.07 -32.62
CA THR A 20 -27.51 9.70 -32.68
C THR A 20 -26.15 9.76 -32.02
N ALA A 21 -26.04 9.19 -30.81
CA ALA A 21 -24.78 9.08 -30.11
C ALA A 21 -23.77 8.36 -31.02
N ALA A 22 -22.56 8.90 -31.13
CA ALA A 22 -21.56 8.37 -32.04
C ALA A 22 -21.05 6.99 -31.55
N PRO A 23 -21.11 5.95 -32.38
CA PRO A 23 -20.46 4.69 -32.09
C PRO A 23 -18.95 4.89 -31.95
N PHE A 24 -18.27 3.92 -31.33
CA PHE A 24 -16.82 4.04 -31.15
C PHE A 24 -16.11 3.89 -32.49
N ASP A 25 -15.38 4.92 -32.91
CA ASP A 25 -14.85 5.05 -34.27
C ASP A 25 -13.40 4.65 -34.40
N SER A 26 -12.64 4.67 -33.30
CA SER A 26 -11.20 4.47 -33.34
C SER A 26 -10.64 3.72 -32.14
N ALA A 27 -9.56 2.97 -32.38
CA ALA A 27 -8.75 2.33 -31.35
C ALA A 27 -7.29 2.72 -31.53
N THR A 28 -6.73 3.47 -30.59
CA THR A 28 -5.32 3.91 -30.62
C THR A 28 -4.45 2.98 -29.80
N ILE A 29 -3.36 2.49 -30.38
CA ILE A 29 -2.39 1.62 -29.68
C ILE A 29 -1.59 2.45 -28.69
N ARG A 30 -1.60 2.06 -27.41
CA ARG A 30 -0.86 2.76 -26.34
C ARG A 30 0.40 2.05 -25.90
N ARG A 31 0.41 0.72 -26.01
CA ARG A 31 1.53 -0.11 -25.58
C ARG A 31 1.55 -1.39 -26.38
N ILE A 32 2.75 -1.87 -26.70
CA ILE A 32 3.00 -3.18 -27.27
C ILE A 32 3.99 -3.89 -26.35
N ILE A 33 3.68 -5.12 -25.96
CA ILE A 33 4.53 -5.94 -25.07
C ILE A 33 4.75 -7.34 -25.67
N ASP A 34 5.80 -8.02 -25.21
CA ASP A 34 6.22 -9.36 -25.66
C ASP A 34 6.64 -9.46 -27.15
N GLY A 35 6.91 -8.32 -27.80
CA GLY A 35 7.44 -8.26 -29.16
C GLY A 35 6.99 -7.03 -29.94
N ARG A 36 6.75 -7.20 -31.25
CA ARG A 36 6.28 -6.16 -32.18
C ARG A 36 5.12 -6.64 -33.06
N GLU A 37 4.58 -7.83 -32.80
CA GLU A 37 3.57 -8.46 -33.64
C GLU A 37 2.19 -7.91 -33.32
N VAL A 38 1.95 -6.66 -33.71
CA VAL A 38 0.65 -5.98 -33.66
C VAL A 38 0.39 -5.41 -35.04
N PHE A 39 -0.81 -5.61 -35.57
CA PHE A 39 -1.12 -5.27 -36.94
C PHE A 39 -2.48 -4.59 -37.07
N ILE A 40 -2.56 -3.55 -37.91
CA ILE A 40 -3.79 -2.93 -38.39
C ILE A 40 -3.94 -3.29 -39.86
N ASP A 41 -5.03 -3.95 -40.24
CA ASP A 41 -5.26 -4.46 -41.61
C ASP A 41 -4.05 -5.23 -42.19
N GLN A 42 -3.45 -6.10 -41.36
CA GLN A 42 -2.26 -6.92 -41.68
C GLN A 42 -0.95 -6.13 -41.87
N GLN A 43 -0.94 -4.83 -41.58
CA GLN A 43 0.27 -4.01 -41.59
C GLN A 43 0.80 -3.84 -40.16
N GLU A 44 2.10 -4.04 -39.95
CA GLU A 44 2.74 -3.88 -38.62
C GLU A 44 2.49 -2.46 -38.11
N ALA A 45 1.91 -2.37 -36.92
CA ALA A 45 1.50 -1.14 -36.28
C ALA A 45 2.42 -0.80 -35.10
N SER A 46 2.59 0.49 -34.84
CA SER A 46 3.41 1.05 -33.77
C SER A 46 2.54 1.69 -32.68
N VAL A 47 3.17 2.06 -31.56
CA VAL A 47 2.52 2.88 -30.53
C VAL A 47 2.07 4.20 -31.16
N ASP A 48 0.90 4.68 -30.75
CA ASP A 48 0.17 5.84 -31.24
C ASP A 48 -0.48 5.69 -32.63
N ASP A 49 -0.34 4.53 -33.30
CA ASP A 49 -1.14 4.24 -34.49
C ASP A 49 -2.61 3.98 -34.11
N THR A 50 -3.52 4.40 -34.98
CA THR A 50 -4.97 4.32 -34.77
C THR A 50 -5.61 3.43 -35.82
N ALA A 51 -6.38 2.44 -35.38
CA ALA A 51 -7.28 1.66 -36.22
C ALA A 51 -8.65 2.35 -36.24
N ASP A 52 -9.15 2.63 -37.44
CA ASP A 52 -10.46 3.24 -37.68
C ASP A 52 -11.55 2.18 -37.86
N ARG A 53 -12.80 2.64 -37.82
CA ARG A 53 -14.00 1.83 -38.09
C ARG A 53 -13.85 0.96 -39.33
N GLY A 54 -14.16 -0.32 -39.19
CA GLY A 54 -14.11 -1.32 -40.25
C GLY A 54 -12.75 -1.99 -40.42
N GLN A 55 -11.69 -1.46 -39.80
CA GLN A 55 -10.37 -2.07 -39.81
C GLN A 55 -10.25 -3.23 -38.81
N GLU A 56 -9.29 -4.10 -39.07
CA GLU A 56 -8.93 -5.22 -38.22
C GLU A 56 -7.68 -4.89 -37.40
N LEU A 57 -7.77 -5.06 -36.08
CA LEU A 57 -6.61 -5.00 -35.20
C LEU A 57 -6.29 -6.40 -34.71
N SER A 58 -5.03 -6.82 -34.88
CA SER A 58 -4.60 -8.17 -34.51
C SER A 58 -3.26 -8.18 -33.80
N THR A 59 -3.04 -9.24 -33.03
CA THR A 59 -1.78 -9.54 -32.34
C THR A 59 -1.28 -10.93 -32.73
N GLY A 60 0.03 -11.10 -32.81
CA GLY A 60 0.71 -12.38 -32.99
C GLY A 60 1.18 -12.95 -31.65
N SER A 61 2.49 -13.11 -31.46
CA SER A 61 3.08 -13.46 -30.16
C SER A 61 3.10 -12.31 -29.15
N SER A 62 2.76 -11.10 -29.58
CA SER A 62 2.73 -9.90 -28.76
C SER A 62 1.36 -9.67 -28.11
N ARG A 63 1.32 -8.80 -27.10
CA ARG A 63 0.09 -8.26 -26.52
C ARG A 63 0.07 -6.74 -26.71
N ALA A 64 -1.11 -6.14 -26.68
CA ALA A 64 -1.26 -4.71 -26.93
C ALA A 64 -2.28 -4.06 -25.99
N GLU A 65 -1.98 -2.85 -25.52
CA GLU A 65 -2.95 -1.94 -24.92
C GLU A 65 -3.52 -1.02 -26.00
N VAL A 66 -4.84 -0.88 -26.02
CA VAL A 66 -5.58 0.01 -26.91
C VAL A 66 -6.52 0.92 -26.15
N LEU A 67 -6.70 2.12 -26.67
CA LEU A 67 -7.62 3.13 -26.17
C LEU A 67 -8.74 3.36 -27.18
N PHE A 68 -9.97 3.02 -26.79
CA PHE A 68 -11.17 3.20 -27.61
C PHE A 68 -11.80 4.56 -27.34
N ASP A 69 -11.62 5.50 -28.27
CA ASP A 69 -12.09 6.91 -28.21
C ASP A 69 -12.02 7.58 -26.84
N ARG A 70 -10.99 7.25 -26.04
CA ARG A 70 -10.84 7.71 -24.64
C ARG A 70 -11.99 7.36 -23.68
N ARG A 71 -12.91 6.46 -24.03
CA ARG A 71 -13.96 6.01 -23.09
C ARG A 71 -13.72 4.59 -22.57
N ALA A 72 -12.86 3.80 -23.22
CA ALA A 72 -12.48 2.48 -22.72
C ALA A 72 -11.02 2.12 -23.04
N LEU A 73 -10.46 1.23 -22.23
CA LEU A 73 -9.16 0.58 -22.45
C LEU A 73 -9.37 -0.89 -22.80
N GLY A 74 -8.58 -1.40 -23.73
CA GLY A 74 -8.54 -2.82 -24.08
C GLY A 74 -7.13 -3.38 -23.98
N PHE A 75 -6.97 -4.55 -23.37
CA PHE A 75 -5.73 -5.32 -23.42
C PHE A 75 -5.95 -6.55 -24.29
N LEU A 76 -5.39 -6.54 -25.50
CA LEU A 76 -5.41 -7.68 -26.41
C LEU A 76 -4.35 -8.69 -25.97
N GLY A 77 -4.77 -9.95 -25.79
CA GLY A 77 -3.88 -11.08 -25.56
C GLY A 77 -3.10 -11.45 -26.82
N THR A 78 -2.32 -12.53 -26.75
CA THR A 78 -1.61 -13.09 -27.91
C THR A 78 -2.60 -13.70 -28.90
N ASN A 79 -2.27 -13.69 -30.19
CA ASN A 79 -3.04 -14.30 -31.28
C ASN A 79 -4.52 -13.86 -31.29
N SER A 80 -4.75 -12.59 -30.97
CA SER A 80 -6.09 -12.01 -30.86
C SER A 80 -6.42 -11.18 -32.10
N LEU A 81 -7.67 -11.20 -32.53
CA LEU A 81 -8.16 -10.42 -33.67
C LEU A 81 -9.47 -9.77 -33.28
N ILE A 82 -9.51 -8.44 -33.31
CA ILE A 82 -10.73 -7.68 -33.15
C ILE A 82 -11.05 -6.95 -34.45
N ARG A 83 -12.33 -6.83 -34.76
CA ARG A 83 -12.83 -5.98 -35.84
C ARG A 83 -13.68 -4.87 -35.26
N LEU A 84 -13.37 -3.63 -35.63
CA LEU A 84 -14.12 -2.46 -35.18
C LEU A 84 -15.39 -2.34 -36.02
N GLY A 85 -16.55 -2.54 -35.39
CA GLY A 85 -17.85 -2.39 -36.03
C GLY A 85 -18.46 -1.01 -35.80
N GLU A 86 -19.69 -0.82 -36.27
CA GLU A 86 -20.47 0.39 -35.99
C GLU A 86 -20.87 0.39 -34.51
N ASP A 87 -21.77 -0.46 -34.05
CA ASP A 87 -22.29 -0.38 -32.67
C ASP A 87 -21.46 -1.12 -31.59
N CYS A 88 -20.52 -1.98 -32.01
CA CYS A 88 -19.75 -2.87 -31.15
C CYS A 88 -18.48 -3.32 -31.85
N PHE A 89 -17.45 -3.71 -31.09
CA PHE A 89 -16.36 -4.51 -31.66
C PHE A 89 -16.71 -5.99 -31.62
N ARG A 90 -16.10 -6.79 -32.50
CA ARG A 90 -16.23 -8.25 -32.50
C ARG A 90 -14.86 -8.87 -32.30
N LEU A 91 -14.77 -9.82 -31.37
CA LEU A 91 -13.57 -10.66 -31.17
C LEU A 91 -13.70 -11.90 -32.05
N ASP A 92 -12.85 -12.02 -33.08
CA ASP A 92 -12.88 -13.13 -34.02
C ASP A 92 -12.05 -14.34 -33.51
N ARG A 93 -11.00 -14.08 -32.71
CA ARG A 93 -10.17 -15.11 -32.05
C ARG A 93 -9.36 -14.51 -30.88
N GLY A 94 -8.86 -15.37 -30.01
CA GLY A 94 -7.97 -15.00 -28.91
C GLY A 94 -8.73 -14.46 -27.70
N GLN A 95 -8.17 -13.47 -27.00
CA GLN A 95 -8.78 -12.86 -25.83
C GLN A 95 -8.52 -11.37 -25.74
N VAL A 96 -9.47 -10.65 -25.15
CA VAL A 96 -9.34 -9.23 -24.85
C VAL A 96 -9.93 -8.94 -23.47
N LEU A 97 -9.16 -8.23 -22.64
CA LEU A 97 -9.69 -7.58 -21.45
C LEU A 97 -10.15 -6.18 -21.84
N VAL A 98 -11.31 -5.75 -21.35
CA VAL A 98 -11.85 -4.43 -21.62
C VAL A 98 -12.28 -3.78 -20.31
N ASN A 99 -11.87 -2.52 -20.12
CA ASN A 99 -12.18 -1.66 -19.00
C ASN A 99 -12.90 -0.40 -19.51
N GLY A 100 -14.16 -0.21 -19.11
CA GLY A 100 -15.01 0.90 -19.54
C GLY A 100 -16.27 0.45 -20.32
N PRO A 101 -17.16 1.39 -20.68
CA PRO A 101 -18.45 1.14 -21.34
C PRO A 101 -18.34 0.75 -22.83
N GLN A 102 -17.42 -0.15 -23.18
CA GLN A 102 -17.24 -0.61 -24.56
C GLN A 102 -18.07 -1.86 -24.84
N ASN A 103 -19.10 -1.72 -25.68
CA ASN A 103 -19.94 -2.84 -26.10
C ASN A 103 -19.16 -3.81 -27.01
N SER A 104 -19.42 -5.10 -26.81
CA SER A 104 -18.89 -6.18 -27.65
C SER A 104 -20.03 -6.99 -28.26
N CYS A 105 -19.87 -7.45 -29.50
CA CYS A 105 -20.83 -8.34 -30.15
C CYS A 105 -20.47 -9.80 -29.92
N LEU A 106 -21.45 -10.58 -29.47
CA LEU A 106 -21.40 -12.03 -29.24
C LEU A 106 -22.39 -12.69 -30.21
N GLY A 107 -21.93 -12.95 -31.44
CA GLY A 107 -22.80 -13.46 -32.50
C GLY A 107 -23.91 -12.46 -32.87
N THR A 108 -25.15 -12.81 -32.52
CA THR A 108 -26.33 -11.96 -32.75
C THR A 108 -26.72 -11.09 -31.55
N LYS A 109 -26.03 -11.23 -30.41
CA LYS A 109 -26.32 -10.48 -29.18
C LYS A 109 -25.26 -9.43 -28.89
N VAL A 110 -25.66 -8.40 -28.17
CA VAL A 110 -24.77 -7.34 -27.69
C VAL A 110 -24.47 -7.57 -26.21
N LEU A 111 -23.19 -7.51 -25.86
CA LEU A 111 -22.69 -7.38 -24.50
C LEU A 111 -22.69 -5.89 -24.14
N GLY A 112 -23.70 -5.46 -23.39
CA GLY A 112 -23.79 -4.12 -22.84
C GLY A 112 -23.27 -4.07 -21.40
N ILE A 113 -22.61 -2.97 -21.07
CA ILE A 113 -21.74 -2.85 -19.89
C ILE A 113 -22.13 -1.65 -19.04
N ARG A 114 -21.96 -1.79 -17.72
CA ARG A 114 -22.03 -0.66 -16.78
C ARG A 114 -20.81 -0.62 -15.88
N GLY A 115 -19.83 0.21 -16.23
CA GLY A 115 -18.62 0.46 -15.43
C GLY A 115 -17.89 -0.83 -15.05
N THR A 116 -17.55 -1.67 -16.05
CA THR A 116 -16.97 -2.99 -15.80
C THR A 116 -15.59 -3.15 -16.40
N THR A 117 -14.82 -4.00 -15.73
CA THR A 117 -13.71 -4.73 -16.32
C THR A 117 -14.13 -6.18 -16.55
N TYR A 118 -14.01 -6.66 -17.79
CA TYR A 118 -14.31 -8.05 -18.16
C TYR A 118 -13.25 -8.58 -19.11
N VAL A 119 -13.15 -9.91 -19.18
CA VAL A 119 -12.35 -10.63 -20.17
C VAL A 119 -13.28 -11.39 -21.09
N LEU A 120 -13.13 -11.16 -22.39
CA LEU A 120 -13.80 -11.90 -23.44
C LEU A 120 -12.77 -12.77 -24.17
N SER A 121 -13.08 -14.05 -24.35
CA SER A 121 -12.25 -14.99 -25.12
C SER A 121 -13.09 -15.80 -26.11
N VAL A 122 -12.44 -16.27 -27.17
CA VAL A 122 -13.01 -17.24 -28.12
C VAL A 122 -12.28 -18.57 -27.95
N GLN A 123 -13.04 -19.61 -27.63
CA GLN A 123 -12.54 -20.99 -27.48
C GLN A 123 -12.35 -21.67 -28.85
N ASP A 124 -11.61 -22.79 -28.88
CA ASP A 124 -11.33 -23.52 -30.12
C ASP A 124 -12.58 -24.07 -30.84
N ASP A 125 -13.67 -24.26 -30.09
CA ASP A 125 -14.98 -24.67 -30.61
C ASP A 125 -15.84 -23.50 -31.12
N GLY A 126 -15.30 -22.28 -31.08
CA GLY A 126 -15.99 -21.04 -31.47
C GLY A 126 -16.91 -20.46 -30.40
N ASN A 127 -17.00 -21.08 -29.22
CA ASN A 127 -17.78 -20.54 -28.11
C ASN A 127 -17.08 -19.33 -27.48
N TYR A 128 -17.88 -18.36 -27.02
CA TYR A 128 -17.37 -17.21 -26.29
C TYR A 128 -17.29 -17.50 -24.80
N GLY A 129 -16.13 -17.26 -24.19
CA GLY A 129 -15.97 -17.20 -22.74
C GLY A 129 -16.02 -15.74 -22.26
N LEU A 130 -16.85 -15.45 -21.27
CA LEU A 130 -16.98 -14.12 -20.66
C LEU A 130 -16.77 -14.21 -19.16
N ALA A 131 -15.75 -13.54 -18.63
CA ALA A 131 -15.47 -13.44 -17.20
C ALA A 131 -15.54 -11.99 -16.75
N VAL A 132 -16.32 -11.69 -15.70
CA VAL A 132 -16.48 -10.32 -15.18
C VAL A 132 -15.61 -10.14 -13.94
N LEU A 133 -14.61 -9.27 -14.03
CA LEU A 133 -13.67 -8.99 -12.94
C LEU A 133 -14.18 -7.86 -12.03
N SER A 134 -14.90 -6.88 -12.59
CA SER A 134 -15.50 -5.77 -11.86
C SER A 134 -16.83 -5.34 -12.47
N GLY A 135 -17.76 -4.83 -11.64
CA GLY A 135 -19.05 -4.29 -12.05
C GLY A 135 -20.10 -5.34 -12.49
N GLN A 136 -20.94 -5.00 -13.48
CA GLN A 136 -21.99 -5.88 -14.03
C GLN A 136 -22.07 -5.84 -15.56
N ALA A 137 -22.15 -7.02 -16.18
CA ALA A 137 -22.28 -7.17 -17.62
C ALA A 137 -23.63 -7.77 -18.01
N SER A 138 -24.19 -7.35 -19.15
CA SER A 138 -25.49 -7.84 -19.63
C SER A 138 -25.44 -8.24 -21.11
N VAL A 139 -25.95 -9.43 -21.44
CA VAL A 139 -25.97 -9.98 -22.80
C VAL A 139 -27.41 -10.16 -23.27
N GLY A 140 -27.77 -9.58 -24.42
CA GLY A 140 -29.13 -9.68 -24.97
C GLY A 140 -29.28 -9.12 -26.39
N SER A 141 -30.42 -9.38 -27.03
CA SER A 141 -30.74 -8.98 -28.42
C SER A 141 -31.23 -7.53 -28.56
N GLY A 142 -31.14 -6.74 -27.49
CA GLY A 142 -31.64 -5.37 -27.39
C GLY A 142 -31.22 -4.71 -26.08
N VAL A 143 -30.04 -5.06 -25.58
CA VAL A 143 -29.42 -4.31 -24.49
C VAL A 143 -29.10 -2.94 -25.08
N GLU A 144 -29.87 -1.92 -24.72
CA GLU A 144 -29.50 -0.53 -25.01
C GLU A 144 -28.07 -0.37 -24.50
N ALA A 145 -27.15 -0.10 -25.43
CA ALA A 145 -25.86 0.48 -25.12
C ALA A 145 -26.13 1.54 -24.06
N THR A 146 -25.39 1.53 -22.95
CA THR A 146 -25.47 2.66 -22.03
C THR A 146 -24.76 3.83 -22.70
N ASP A 147 -25.48 4.45 -23.63
CA ASP A 147 -25.12 5.69 -24.30
C ASP A 147 -25.35 6.84 -23.32
N ASP A 148 -24.60 6.81 -22.22
CA ASP A 148 -24.41 8.03 -21.46
C ASP A 148 -23.49 8.91 -22.31
N GLU A 149 -24.09 9.86 -23.01
CA GLU A 149 -23.44 10.98 -23.73
C GLU A 149 -22.44 11.75 -22.84
N ASN A 150 -22.47 11.50 -21.52
CA ASN A 150 -21.60 12.01 -20.48
C ASN A 150 -20.66 10.94 -19.86
N SER A 151 -20.35 9.85 -20.57
CA SER A 151 -19.36 8.87 -20.12
C SER A 151 -18.03 9.59 -19.85
N PRO A 152 -17.48 9.53 -18.61
CA PRO A 152 -16.23 10.21 -18.30
C PRO A 152 -15.09 9.63 -19.14
N ASP A 153 -14.12 10.48 -19.45
CA ASP A 153 -12.87 10.03 -20.07
C ASP A 153 -12.22 8.95 -19.18
N ILE A 154 -11.96 7.77 -19.75
CA ILE A 154 -11.42 6.63 -19.00
C ILE A 154 -10.08 6.96 -18.35
N LEU A 155 -9.30 7.85 -18.95
CA LEU A 155 -8.03 8.31 -18.40
C LEU A 155 -8.19 9.24 -17.19
N SER A 156 -9.40 9.77 -16.96
CA SER A 156 -9.74 10.53 -15.75
C SER A 156 -10.22 9.65 -14.59
N MET A 157 -10.45 8.36 -14.86
CA MET A 157 -10.94 7.40 -13.86
C MET A 157 -9.80 6.78 -13.04
N TYR A 158 -8.54 7.12 -13.30
CA TYR A 158 -7.42 6.64 -12.50
C TYR A 158 -7.51 7.14 -11.04
N PRO A 159 -7.23 6.29 -10.03
CA PRO A 159 -7.20 6.70 -8.64
C PRO A 159 -6.18 7.82 -8.41
N THR A 160 -6.54 8.78 -7.55
CA THR A 160 -5.69 9.92 -7.19
C THR A 160 -5.41 9.94 -5.69
N LEU A 161 -4.22 10.36 -5.30
CA LEU A 161 -3.88 10.55 -3.89
C LEU A 161 -4.46 11.85 -3.32
N ASN A 162 -4.93 11.81 -2.08
CA ASN A 162 -5.30 13.00 -1.30
C ASN A 162 -4.09 13.53 -0.51
N PRO A 163 -4.08 14.84 -0.15
CA PRO A 163 -3.13 15.37 0.82
C PRO A 163 -3.22 14.63 2.16
N VAL A 164 -2.07 14.42 2.80
CA VAL A 164 -1.96 13.68 4.06
C VAL A 164 -1.27 14.55 5.10
N ILE A 165 -1.86 14.58 6.29
CA ILE A 165 -1.24 15.17 7.48
C ILE A 165 -0.77 14.03 8.36
N GLY A 166 0.47 14.13 8.83
CA GLY A 166 1.07 13.19 9.76
C GLY A 166 1.42 13.86 11.08
N PHE A 167 1.32 13.09 12.16
CA PHE A 167 1.87 13.42 13.46
C PHE A 167 2.71 12.24 13.94
N GLY A 168 3.81 12.52 14.62
CA GLY A 168 4.68 11.49 15.15
C GLY A 168 5.32 11.91 16.46
N SER A 169 5.82 10.91 17.15
CA SER A 169 6.78 11.09 18.23
C SER A 169 7.88 10.07 18.08
N SER A 170 9.10 10.51 18.35
CA SER A 170 10.27 9.65 18.36
C SER A 170 11.04 9.82 19.67
N ALA A 171 11.59 8.72 20.15
CA ALA A 171 12.44 8.67 21.34
C ALA A 171 13.71 7.91 20.99
N TRP A 172 14.85 8.39 21.44
CA TRP A 172 16.14 7.75 21.20
C TRP A 172 17.09 8.03 22.35
N GLY A 173 18.10 7.18 22.49
CA GLY A 173 19.17 7.33 23.48
C GLY A 173 20.49 6.82 22.92
N SER A 174 21.58 7.44 23.38
CA SER A 174 22.97 7.11 23.01
C SER A 174 23.82 6.89 24.27
N ASN A 175 24.90 6.12 24.15
CA ASN A 175 25.93 6.01 25.20
C ASN A 175 27.18 6.89 24.95
N SER A 176 27.16 7.75 23.93
CA SER A 176 28.33 8.55 23.46
C SER A 176 28.93 9.53 24.48
N SER A 177 28.15 9.96 25.49
CA SER A 177 28.63 10.88 26.53
C SER A 177 29.13 10.15 27.81
N GLY A 178 29.21 8.82 27.80
CA GLY A 178 29.69 8.02 28.94
C GLY A 178 28.69 7.87 30.10
N THR A 179 27.46 8.38 29.98
CA THR A 179 26.35 8.14 30.93
C THR A 179 25.35 7.14 30.34
N THR A 180 24.55 6.48 31.18
CA THR A 180 23.61 5.41 30.75
C THR A 180 22.48 5.87 29.84
N LEU A 181 22.29 7.18 29.67
CA LEU A 181 21.30 7.77 28.77
C LEU A 181 21.86 8.81 27.79
N GLY A 182 23.13 9.22 27.89
CA GLY A 182 23.74 10.16 26.96
C GLY A 182 23.18 11.60 27.02
N GLU A 183 23.97 12.60 26.65
CA GLU A 183 23.43 13.93 26.25
C GLU A 183 22.57 13.82 24.98
N ALA A 184 22.77 12.74 24.23
CA ALA A 184 21.99 12.32 23.08
C ALA A 184 20.78 11.42 23.47
N ALA A 185 20.15 11.64 24.63
CA ALA A 185 18.79 11.17 24.91
C ALA A 185 17.79 12.26 24.50
N GLY A 186 17.12 12.05 23.37
CA GLY A 186 16.16 13.01 22.84
C GLY A 186 14.76 12.41 22.76
N LEU A 187 13.78 13.14 23.30
CA LEU A 187 12.37 12.91 23.01
C LEU A 187 11.88 14.00 22.07
N ILE A 188 11.51 13.62 20.86
CA ILE A 188 10.82 14.51 19.91
C ILE A 188 9.33 14.23 20.05
N LEU A 189 8.62 15.20 20.63
CA LEU A 189 7.19 15.09 20.96
C LEU A 189 6.28 15.69 19.87
N GLY A 190 6.84 16.46 18.93
CA GLY A 190 6.09 17.30 18.00
C GLY A 190 6.45 17.11 16.54
N ASP A 191 6.59 15.89 16.04
CA ASP A 191 6.76 15.65 14.60
C ASP A 191 5.42 15.91 13.90
N ALA A 192 5.33 16.96 13.09
CA ALA A 192 4.22 17.22 12.19
C ALA A 192 4.69 17.08 10.75
N SER A 193 3.88 16.47 9.89
CA SER A 193 4.22 16.32 8.48
C SER A 193 3.04 16.59 7.56
N PHE A 194 3.35 17.03 6.34
CA PHE A 194 2.38 17.33 5.31
C PHE A 194 2.86 16.81 3.97
N PHE A 195 2.14 15.85 3.41
CA PHE A 195 2.37 15.28 2.09
C PHE A 195 1.32 15.82 1.11
N VAL A 196 1.78 16.37 -0.01
CA VAL A 196 0.93 16.97 -1.03
C VAL A 196 1.30 16.38 -2.39
N PRO A 197 0.38 15.64 -3.04
CA PRO A 197 0.55 15.28 -4.44
C PRO A 197 0.39 16.53 -5.31
N LEU A 198 1.42 16.88 -6.07
CA LEU A 198 1.44 18.07 -6.95
C LEU A 198 0.97 17.75 -8.36
N SER A 199 1.34 16.57 -8.87
CA SER A 199 0.91 16.08 -10.19
C SER A 199 0.87 14.56 -10.19
N GLN A 200 -0.15 13.98 -10.81
CA GLN A 200 -0.32 12.54 -10.99
C GLN A 200 -0.72 12.28 -12.44
N SER A 201 -0.19 11.21 -13.03
CA SER A 201 -0.51 10.85 -14.42
C SER A 201 -0.64 9.35 -14.59
N LEU A 202 -1.73 8.94 -15.26
CA LEU A 202 -2.03 7.56 -15.69
C LEU A 202 -1.92 6.50 -14.58
N GLY A 203 -2.15 6.93 -13.33
CA GLY A 203 -2.01 6.08 -12.16
C GLY A 203 -0.61 5.48 -11.96
N SER A 204 0.44 5.95 -12.64
CA SER A 204 1.78 5.34 -12.61
C SER A 204 2.91 6.34 -12.37
N ASN A 205 2.62 7.63 -12.33
CA ASN A 205 3.61 8.68 -12.05
C ASN A 205 3.08 9.66 -11.01
N LEU A 206 3.95 10.12 -10.13
CA LEU A 206 3.64 11.06 -9.06
C LEU A 206 4.78 12.05 -8.83
N LEU A 207 4.47 13.35 -8.92
CA LEU A 207 5.28 14.42 -8.34
C LEU A 207 4.61 14.86 -7.04
N TYR A 208 5.36 14.90 -5.95
CA TYR A 208 4.85 15.29 -4.64
C TYR A 208 5.79 16.25 -3.92
N SER A 209 5.24 16.97 -2.95
CA SER A 209 6.00 17.68 -1.93
C SER A 209 5.70 17.06 -0.57
N TYR A 210 6.73 16.92 0.26
CA TYR A 210 6.58 16.47 1.63
C TYR A 210 7.37 17.38 2.56
N THR A 211 6.72 17.92 3.58
CA THR A 211 7.34 18.82 4.55
C THR A 211 7.14 18.24 5.93
N THR A 212 8.19 18.26 6.75
CA THR A 212 8.13 17.88 8.16
C THR A 212 8.63 19.04 9.02
N ALA A 213 8.07 19.16 10.21
CA ALA A 213 8.58 20.02 11.27
C ALA A 213 8.60 19.21 12.56
N SER A 214 9.62 19.41 13.38
CA SER A 214 9.87 18.62 14.58
C SER A 214 10.46 19.48 15.67
N SER A 215 10.12 19.18 16.92
CA SER A 215 10.66 19.86 18.08
C SER A 215 10.58 19.00 19.33
N ASN A 216 11.53 19.19 20.24
CA ASN A 216 11.48 18.67 21.60
C ASN A 216 10.70 19.58 22.57
N PHE A 217 10.23 20.75 22.10
CA PHE A 217 9.61 21.82 22.89
C PHE A 217 10.50 22.43 23.99
N ASP A 218 11.80 22.19 23.92
CA ASP A 218 12.80 22.61 24.90
C ASP A 218 14.04 23.17 24.16
N GLY A 219 13.79 24.14 23.27
CA GLY A 219 14.83 24.88 22.55
C GLY A 219 15.33 24.27 21.23
N ALA A 220 15.07 22.99 20.94
CA ALA A 220 15.44 22.37 19.67
C ALA A 220 14.24 22.27 18.73
N TRP A 221 14.42 22.74 17.48
CA TRP A 221 13.44 22.57 16.42
C TRP A 221 14.13 22.39 15.07
N GLY A 222 13.45 21.67 14.18
CA GLY A 222 13.90 21.44 12.82
C GLY A 222 12.73 21.42 11.86
N ALA A 223 13.01 21.72 10.61
CA ALA A 223 12.08 21.60 9.52
C ALA A 223 12.79 21.02 8.30
N SER A 224 12.06 20.24 7.54
CA SER A 224 12.55 19.73 6.27
C SER A 224 11.48 19.79 5.21
N THR A 225 11.89 19.98 3.97
CA THR A 225 10.98 19.95 2.83
C THR A 225 11.65 19.20 1.69
N GLU A 226 10.89 18.34 1.02
CA GLU A 226 11.35 17.58 -0.13
C GLU A 226 10.37 17.70 -1.31
N LEU A 227 10.96 17.64 -2.50
CA LEU A 227 10.27 17.37 -3.74
C LEU A 227 10.68 15.98 -4.19
N GLY A 228 9.69 15.10 -4.35
CA GLY A 228 9.92 13.73 -4.78
C GLY A 228 9.17 13.41 -6.07
N TYR A 229 9.80 12.59 -6.91
CA TYR A 229 9.20 12.06 -8.12
C TYR A 229 9.25 10.54 -8.10
N LYS A 230 8.10 9.90 -8.30
CA LYS A 230 7.94 8.44 -8.31
C LYS A 230 7.30 7.99 -9.59
N TRP A 231 7.75 6.83 -10.08
CA TRP A 231 7.13 6.18 -11.23
C TRP A 231 7.11 4.66 -11.08
N PHE A 232 6.07 4.04 -11.65
CA PHE A 232 5.89 2.61 -11.74
C PHE A 232 6.26 2.11 -13.13
N ASN A 233 7.10 1.08 -13.19
CA ASN A 233 7.41 0.37 -14.42
C ASN A 233 6.59 -0.93 -14.48
N PRO A 234 5.65 -1.06 -15.43
CA PRO A 234 4.83 -2.26 -15.54
C PRO A 234 5.59 -3.50 -16.02
N ASP A 235 6.69 -3.36 -16.77
CA ASP A 235 7.41 -4.49 -17.38
C ASP A 235 8.02 -5.42 -16.33
N ASP A 236 8.64 -4.84 -15.31
CA ASP A 236 9.26 -5.59 -14.21
C ASP A 236 8.55 -5.36 -12.88
N ARG A 237 7.45 -4.59 -12.88
CA ARG A 237 6.65 -4.19 -11.72
C ARG A 237 7.46 -3.48 -10.65
N SER A 238 8.51 -2.78 -11.07
CA SER A 238 9.34 -1.99 -10.16
C SER A 238 8.82 -0.58 -9.98
N ILE A 239 9.19 0.02 -8.85
CA ILE A 239 8.84 1.39 -8.48
C ILE A 239 10.15 2.12 -8.25
N SER A 240 10.33 3.24 -8.92
CA SER A 240 11.51 4.08 -8.76
C SER A 240 11.12 5.43 -8.19
N SER A 241 12.00 6.01 -7.40
CA SER A 241 11.80 7.28 -6.72
C SER A 241 13.08 8.09 -6.78
N LEU A 242 12.96 9.38 -6.99
CA LEU A 242 14.00 10.38 -6.79
C LEU A 242 13.51 11.39 -5.77
N LEU A 243 14.43 11.91 -4.96
CA LEU A 243 14.16 13.00 -4.03
C LEU A 243 15.22 14.09 -4.17
N VAL A 244 14.79 15.33 -3.97
CA VAL A 244 15.64 16.45 -3.61
C VAL A 244 14.98 17.15 -2.42
N GLY A 245 15.72 17.33 -1.34
CA GLY A 245 15.23 17.92 -0.11
C GLY A 245 16.17 18.96 0.47
N TYR A 246 15.60 19.80 1.31
CA TYR A 246 16.32 20.75 2.15
C TYR A 246 15.93 20.48 3.60
N ASP A 247 16.93 20.30 4.44
CA ASP A 247 16.82 20.11 5.88
C ASP A 247 17.41 21.33 6.57
N GLY A 248 16.76 21.81 7.64
CA GLY A 248 17.29 22.88 8.48
C GLY A 248 16.85 22.73 9.92
N TRP A 249 17.77 22.91 10.85
CA TRP A 249 17.50 22.77 12.29
C TRP A 249 18.38 23.67 13.12
N ASP A 250 17.87 24.00 14.29
CA ASP A 250 18.59 24.80 15.27
C ASP A 250 19.49 23.90 16.11
N GLY A 251 20.79 24.23 16.17
CA GLY A 251 21.77 23.64 17.05
C GLY A 251 22.30 24.68 18.05
N THR A 252 23.10 24.24 19.02
CA THR A 252 23.63 25.13 20.07
C THR A 252 24.50 26.23 19.45
N GLY A 253 23.95 27.44 19.30
CA GLY A 253 24.66 28.61 18.77
C GLY A 253 24.79 28.70 17.25
N CYS A 254 24.23 27.75 16.48
CA CYS A 254 24.28 27.77 15.02
C CYS A 254 23.07 27.09 14.36
N PHE A 255 22.59 27.63 13.24
CA PHE A 255 21.54 27.01 12.43
C PHE A 255 22.16 26.12 11.36
N HIS A 256 21.90 24.83 11.45
CA HIS A 256 22.36 23.84 10.50
C HIS A 256 21.45 23.77 9.28
N SER A 257 22.04 23.50 8.12
CA SER A 257 21.28 23.32 6.89
C SER A 257 21.94 22.32 5.96
N GLN A 258 21.13 21.52 5.27
CA GLN A 258 21.62 20.45 4.43
C GLN A 258 20.77 20.28 3.17
N LEU A 259 21.42 20.01 2.04
CA LEU A 259 20.78 19.56 0.83
C LEU A 259 20.80 18.03 0.77
N ALA A 260 19.63 17.41 0.70
CA ALA A 260 19.48 15.97 0.58
C ALA A 260 19.13 15.58 -0.87
N VAL A 261 19.77 14.54 -1.38
CA VAL A 261 19.45 13.93 -2.68
C VAL A 261 19.47 12.42 -2.53
N GLY A 262 18.53 11.73 -3.16
CA GLY A 262 18.43 10.29 -3.03
C GLY A 262 17.60 9.64 -4.11
N GLY A 263 17.80 8.34 -4.24
CA GLY A 263 17.08 7.47 -5.16
C GLY A 263 16.71 6.17 -4.47
N LEU A 264 15.49 5.69 -4.72
CA LEU A 264 14.99 4.43 -4.20
C LEU A 264 14.41 3.62 -5.35
N TRP A 265 14.81 2.36 -5.45
CA TRP A 265 14.20 1.38 -6.32
C TRP A 265 13.55 0.28 -5.48
N GLN A 266 12.34 -0.11 -5.84
CA GLN A 266 11.56 -1.11 -5.14
C GLN A 266 11.00 -2.15 -6.11
N LYS A 267 11.05 -3.43 -5.74
CA LYS A 267 10.43 -4.53 -6.49
C LYS A 267 10.01 -5.63 -5.52
N GLU A 268 8.78 -6.13 -5.65
CA GLU A 268 8.24 -7.16 -4.75
C GLU A 268 8.42 -6.80 -3.26
N ARG A 269 8.26 -5.49 -2.96
CA ARG A 269 8.44 -4.86 -1.64
C ARG A 269 9.88 -4.84 -1.10
N TRP A 270 10.84 -5.41 -1.80
CA TRP A 270 12.26 -5.15 -1.54
C TRP A 270 12.59 -3.71 -1.91
N GLN A 271 13.38 -3.04 -1.08
CA GLN A 271 13.73 -1.63 -1.23
C GLN A 271 15.24 -1.49 -1.29
N PHE A 272 15.74 -0.75 -2.28
CA PHE A 272 17.15 -0.46 -2.46
C PHE A 272 17.31 1.05 -2.64
N GLY A 273 17.80 1.71 -1.60
CA GLY A 273 17.90 3.16 -1.54
C GLY A 273 19.34 3.63 -1.41
N ILE A 274 19.60 4.80 -1.95
CA ILE A 274 20.81 5.57 -1.66
C ILE A 274 20.41 7.01 -1.42
N THR A 275 20.92 7.60 -0.35
CA THR A 275 20.65 9.01 0.00
C THR A 275 21.94 9.66 0.46
N GLY A 276 22.16 10.89 0.04
CA GLY A 276 23.27 11.70 0.50
C GLY A 276 22.77 13.05 0.98
N GLY A 277 23.46 13.61 1.97
CA GLY A 277 23.22 14.94 2.49
C GLY A 277 24.50 15.77 2.45
N ILE A 278 24.40 16.97 1.89
CA ILE A 278 25.52 17.92 1.75
C ILE A 278 25.27 19.13 2.64
N PRO A 279 26.11 19.40 3.65
CA PRO A 279 25.91 20.56 4.51
C PRO A 279 26.06 21.85 3.70
N LEU A 280 25.23 22.84 4.01
CA LEU A 280 25.22 24.16 3.37
C LEU A 280 25.56 25.29 4.36
N ASP A 281 25.63 24.98 5.65
CA ASP A 281 26.01 25.90 6.71
C ASP A 281 27.53 25.93 6.94
N GLN A 282 27.95 26.90 7.75
CA GLN A 282 29.33 27.09 8.19
C GLN A 282 29.49 26.80 9.70
N CYS A 283 28.62 25.97 10.28
CA CYS A 283 28.77 25.57 11.67
C CYS A 283 30.01 24.68 11.82
N ASP A 284 30.71 24.78 12.95
CA ASP A 284 31.97 24.04 13.19
C ASP A 284 31.78 22.51 13.20
N ASN A 285 30.54 22.07 13.47
CA ASN A 285 30.12 20.68 13.54
C ASN A 285 29.23 20.24 12.37
N ASN A 286 29.42 20.82 11.19
CA ASN A 286 28.67 20.40 10.01
C ASN A 286 29.00 18.96 9.58
N LEU A 287 27.97 18.17 9.27
CA LEU A 287 28.10 16.76 8.91
C LEU A 287 27.39 16.46 7.60
N GLY A 288 28.17 16.08 6.59
CA GLY A 288 27.67 15.39 5.41
C GLY A 288 27.47 13.91 5.68
N PHE A 289 26.57 13.28 4.93
CA PHE A 289 26.39 11.83 4.99
C PHE A 289 26.13 11.21 3.62
N ALA A 290 26.46 9.93 3.51
CA ALA A 290 25.99 9.05 2.45
C ALA A 290 25.52 7.74 3.08
N ILE A 291 24.30 7.32 2.75
CA ILE A 291 23.65 6.12 3.30
C ILE A 291 23.11 5.25 2.18
N GLY A 292 23.48 3.97 2.20
CA GLY A 292 22.81 2.93 1.44
C GLY A 292 21.74 2.28 2.30
N GLN A 293 20.64 1.83 1.71
CA GLN A 293 19.57 1.14 2.42
C GLN A 293 19.12 -0.10 1.64
N VAL A 294 18.98 -1.21 2.34
CA VAL A 294 18.27 -2.41 1.89
C VAL A 294 17.08 -2.64 2.81
N GLY A 295 15.86 -2.56 2.29
CA GLY A 295 14.63 -2.91 2.97
C GLY A 295 14.13 -4.29 2.54
N ILE A 296 13.93 -5.16 3.53
CA ILE A 296 13.60 -6.57 3.38
C ILE A 296 12.17 -6.77 3.92
N PRO A 297 11.22 -7.23 3.09
CA PRO A 297 9.86 -7.52 3.53
C PRO A 297 9.81 -8.85 4.31
N VAL A 298 9.74 -8.78 5.64
CA VAL A 298 9.84 -9.94 6.55
C VAL A 298 8.54 -10.71 6.66
N ALA A 299 7.42 -10.00 6.78
CA ALA A 299 6.09 -10.60 6.90
C ALA A 299 5.01 -9.66 6.36
N ASP A 300 3.98 -10.22 5.73
CA ASP A 300 2.85 -9.43 5.23
C ASP A 300 1.82 -9.19 6.34
N VAL A 301 1.35 -7.95 6.45
CA VAL A 301 0.32 -7.50 7.38
C VAL A 301 -0.73 -6.75 6.57
N GLY A 302 -1.80 -7.47 6.20
CA GLY A 302 -2.79 -6.95 5.26
C GLY A 302 -2.20 -6.79 3.86
N ASP A 303 -2.31 -5.60 3.29
CA ASP A 303 -1.74 -5.22 2.00
C ASP A 303 -0.32 -4.61 2.13
N GLN A 304 0.26 -4.52 3.32
CA GLN A 304 1.62 -4.01 3.56
C GLN A 304 2.54 -5.09 4.13
N SER A 305 3.81 -4.77 4.35
CA SER A 305 4.79 -5.67 4.95
C SER A 305 5.55 -5.03 6.10
N ILE A 306 5.78 -5.81 7.16
CA ILE A 306 6.83 -5.52 8.13
C ILE A 306 8.16 -5.50 7.39
N THR A 307 8.91 -4.41 7.54
CA THR A 307 10.14 -4.19 6.78
C THR A 307 11.33 -4.11 7.72
N LEU A 308 12.31 -5.00 7.52
CA LEU A 308 13.63 -4.90 8.13
C LEU A 308 14.53 -4.08 7.22
N SER A 309 15.13 -3.03 7.74
CA SER A 309 16.05 -2.14 7.01
C SER A 309 17.47 -2.34 7.52
N LEU A 310 18.41 -2.52 6.59
CA LEU A 310 19.84 -2.56 6.82
C LEU A 310 20.46 -1.38 6.07
N ALA A 311 21.17 -0.51 6.76
CA ALA A 311 21.64 0.73 6.17
C ALA A 311 23.07 1.07 6.61
N PRO A 312 24.10 0.68 5.85
CA PRO A 312 25.45 1.19 6.05
C PRO A 312 25.54 2.65 5.63
N TYR A 313 26.33 3.44 6.36
CA TYR A 313 26.55 4.84 6.04
C TYR A 313 27.95 5.30 6.40
N VAL A 314 28.33 6.42 5.79
CA VAL A 314 29.52 7.19 6.13
C VAL A 314 29.08 8.62 6.42
N LEU A 315 29.60 9.17 7.50
CA LEU A 315 29.50 10.59 7.83
C LEU A 315 30.84 11.26 7.53
N HIS A 316 30.80 12.52 7.11
CA HIS A 316 32.01 13.30 6.85
C HIS A 316 31.82 14.72 7.35
N GLY A 317 32.76 15.18 8.18
CA GLY A 317 32.74 16.50 8.79
C GLY A 317 33.62 16.51 10.04
N ILE A 318 33.83 17.68 10.64
CA ILE A 318 34.66 17.82 11.85
C ILE A 318 36.10 17.27 11.62
N GLY A 319 36.61 17.48 10.40
CA GLY A 319 37.95 17.03 9.99
C GLY A 319 38.12 15.51 9.79
N ASN A 320 37.09 14.69 10.02
CA ASN A 320 37.18 13.22 9.96
C ASN A 320 36.04 12.59 9.15
N SER A 321 36.11 11.26 8.98
CA SER A 321 35.06 10.45 8.39
C SER A 321 34.70 9.32 9.35
N TYR A 322 33.40 9.12 9.59
CA TYR A 322 32.89 8.17 10.57
C TYR A 322 32.05 7.11 9.86
N GLY A 323 32.50 5.85 9.92
CA GLY A 323 31.76 4.72 9.37
C GLY A 323 30.72 4.19 10.36
N GLY A 324 29.58 3.75 9.85
CA GLY A 324 28.54 3.20 10.69
C GLY A 324 27.50 2.37 9.96
N GLY A 325 26.58 1.82 10.74
CA GLY A 325 25.46 1.03 10.25
C GLY A 325 24.22 1.22 11.09
N ARG A 326 23.05 1.16 10.44
CA ARG A 326 21.75 1.19 11.08
C ARG A 326 20.95 -0.06 10.71
N VAL A 327 20.32 -0.65 11.71
CA VAL A 327 19.32 -1.70 11.56
C VAL A 327 18.00 -1.16 12.09
N GLY A 328 16.93 -1.24 11.30
CA GLY A 328 15.62 -0.76 11.69
C GLY A 328 14.52 -1.74 11.35
N LEU A 329 13.48 -1.82 12.18
CA LEU A 329 12.27 -2.57 11.94
C LEU A 329 11.10 -1.60 11.82
N ASN A 330 10.34 -1.70 10.75
CA ASN A 330 9.15 -0.89 10.50
C ASN A 330 7.90 -1.76 10.45
N VAL A 331 6.92 -1.47 11.31
CA VAL A 331 5.70 -2.25 11.49
C VAL A 331 4.49 -1.36 11.16
N PRO A 332 3.87 -1.54 9.98
CA PRO A 332 2.63 -0.86 9.66
C PRO A 332 1.46 -1.47 10.44
N ILE A 333 0.64 -0.62 11.06
CA ILE A 333 -0.60 -1.01 11.76
C ILE A 333 -1.76 -0.39 10.98
N GLY A 334 -2.20 -1.12 9.94
CA GLY A 334 -3.12 -0.62 8.94
C GLY A 334 -2.52 0.54 8.13
N ASP A 335 -3.40 1.39 7.58
CA ASP A 335 -2.97 2.51 6.74
C ASP A 335 -2.55 3.75 7.52
N GLN A 336 -2.98 3.90 8.77
CA GLN A 336 -2.84 5.16 9.50
C GLN A 336 -1.68 5.17 10.49
N VAL A 337 -1.37 4.04 11.11
CA VAL A 337 -0.37 3.97 12.19
C VAL A 337 0.86 3.21 11.70
N THR A 338 2.03 3.69 12.06
CA THR A 338 3.29 2.98 11.79
C THR A 338 4.20 3.11 13.01
N VAL A 339 4.73 1.97 13.45
CA VAL A 339 5.65 1.86 14.58
C VAL A 339 6.99 1.39 14.05
N ALA A 340 8.05 2.14 14.34
CA ALA A 340 9.40 1.80 13.96
C ALA A 340 10.30 1.70 15.19
N ALA A 341 11.26 0.79 15.14
CA ALA A 341 12.35 0.68 16.09
C ALA A 341 13.66 0.57 15.33
N TYR A 342 14.76 1.09 15.86
CA TYR A 342 16.05 1.00 15.22
C TYR A 342 17.19 1.00 16.23
N GLY A 343 18.29 0.37 15.84
CA GLY A 343 19.60 0.49 16.46
C GLY A 343 20.61 0.95 15.40
N GLN A 344 21.55 1.78 15.79
CA GLN A 344 22.68 2.15 14.93
C GLN A 344 23.95 2.19 15.76
N TYR A 345 25.07 1.98 15.07
CA TYR A 345 26.40 2.12 15.62
C TYR A 345 27.28 2.91 14.65
N ASP A 346 28.00 3.90 15.16
CA ASP A 346 29.05 4.63 14.44
C ASP A 346 30.13 5.18 15.39
N GLU A 347 31.29 5.54 14.86
CA GLU A 347 32.44 6.01 15.64
C GLU A 347 32.24 7.40 16.31
N LEU A 348 31.20 8.14 15.91
CA LEU A 348 30.89 9.47 16.45
C LEU A 348 29.87 9.38 17.59
N LEU A 349 28.76 8.68 17.36
CA LEU A 349 27.60 8.56 18.25
C LEU A 349 27.58 7.26 19.08
N ASP A 350 28.60 6.42 18.93
CA ASP A 350 28.69 5.09 19.52
C ASP A 350 27.41 4.28 19.24
N THR A 351 26.75 3.74 20.25
CA THR A 351 25.50 2.98 20.07
C THR A 351 24.29 3.89 20.30
N VAL A 352 23.36 3.92 19.35
CA VAL A 352 22.08 4.62 19.48
C VAL A 352 20.94 3.64 19.27
N VAL A 353 19.94 3.70 20.15
CA VAL A 353 18.70 2.95 20.01
C VAL A 353 17.54 3.93 20.06
N GLY A 354 16.58 3.76 19.15
CA GLY A 354 15.41 4.62 19.11
C GLY A 354 14.17 3.94 18.56
N GLY A 355 13.05 4.63 18.73
CA GLY A 355 11.76 4.22 18.22
C GLY A 355 10.94 5.42 17.78
N GLN A 356 10.00 5.19 16.89
CA GLN A 356 9.08 6.19 16.39
C GLN A 356 7.69 5.60 16.27
N ILE A 357 6.69 6.36 16.70
CA ILE A 357 5.30 6.13 16.35
C ILE A 357 4.84 7.27 15.45
N SER A 358 4.16 6.92 14.37
CA SER A 358 3.58 7.89 13.45
C SER A 358 2.12 7.56 13.19
N TYR A 359 1.31 8.60 13.13
CA TYR A 359 -0.10 8.57 12.78
C TYR A 359 -0.33 9.51 11.61
N ARG A 360 -1.01 9.03 10.57
CA ARG A 360 -1.37 9.81 9.38
C ARG A 360 -2.86 9.75 9.12
N PHE A 361 -3.40 10.85 8.61
CA PHE A 361 -4.77 10.93 8.14
C PHE A 361 -4.87 11.82 6.90
N SER A 362 -5.86 11.53 6.06
CA SER A 362 -6.14 12.31 4.85
C SER A 362 -7.09 13.46 5.14
N THR A 363 -6.94 14.56 4.40
CA THR A 363 -7.84 15.72 4.50
C THR A 363 -9.28 15.40 4.06
N ASN A 364 -9.48 14.33 3.28
CA ASN A 364 -10.78 13.91 2.73
C ASN A 364 -11.27 12.56 3.28
N GLY A 365 -10.75 12.10 4.43
CA GLY A 365 -11.17 10.86 5.09
C GLY A 365 -10.63 9.56 4.47
N SER A 366 -10.11 9.58 3.24
CA SER A 366 -9.41 8.45 2.60
C SER A 366 -8.08 8.89 1.96
N PHE A 367 -7.03 8.06 2.04
CA PHE A 367 -5.74 8.35 1.40
C PHE A 367 -5.79 8.33 -0.12
N VAL A 368 -6.68 7.51 -0.69
CA VAL A 368 -6.88 7.36 -2.13
C VAL A 368 -8.30 7.79 -2.46
N ASN A 369 -8.42 8.69 -3.42
CA ASN A 369 -9.66 9.06 -4.07
C ASN A 369 -9.78 8.24 -5.37
N ASP A 370 -10.56 7.16 -5.31
CA ASP A 370 -10.85 6.29 -6.44
C ASP A 370 -12.26 6.60 -6.99
N PRO A 371 -12.37 7.20 -8.21
CA PRO A 371 -13.64 7.52 -8.84
C PRO A 371 -14.51 6.29 -9.15
N ASN A 372 -13.91 5.09 -9.19
CA ASN A 372 -14.59 3.85 -9.52
C ASN A 372 -15.28 3.22 -8.30
N LEU A 373 -14.94 3.67 -7.09
CA LEU A 373 -15.66 3.28 -5.88
C LEU A 373 -16.93 4.10 -5.73
N ARG A 374 -18.03 3.44 -5.31
CA ARG A 374 -19.25 4.15 -4.95
C ARG A 374 -18.92 5.10 -3.79
N PRO A 375 -19.42 6.35 -3.79
CA PRO A 375 -19.16 7.29 -2.73
C PRO A 375 -19.61 6.68 -1.41
N GLN A 376 -18.64 6.31 -0.57
CA GLN A 376 -18.91 6.00 0.82
C GLN A 376 -19.26 7.34 1.47
N SER A 377 -20.38 7.40 2.20
CA SER A 377 -20.73 8.57 3.00
C SER A 377 -19.48 8.98 3.80
N PRO A 378 -19.08 10.27 3.81
CA PRO A 378 -17.85 10.69 4.46
C PRO A 378 -17.84 10.22 5.91
N GLY A 379 -16.95 9.27 6.23
CA GLY A 379 -16.64 8.93 7.60
C GLY A 379 -16.05 10.18 8.25
N SER A 380 -16.68 10.65 9.32
CA SER A 380 -16.18 11.79 10.10
C SER A 380 -14.69 11.58 10.42
N PRO A 381 -13.82 12.58 10.20
CA PRO A 381 -12.36 12.45 10.41
C PRO A 381 -11.95 12.40 11.90
N MET A 382 -12.90 12.20 12.82
CA MET A 382 -12.68 12.25 14.26
C MET A 382 -12.74 10.83 14.87
N PRO A 383 -11.64 10.32 15.46
CA PRO A 383 -11.58 8.95 15.95
C PRO A 383 -12.47 8.66 17.18
N TRP A 384 -13.16 9.65 17.79
CA TRP A 384 -13.88 9.49 19.07
C TRP A 384 -15.37 9.85 19.02
N GLN A 385 -16.01 9.80 17.85
CA GLN A 385 -17.46 9.97 17.75
C GLN A 385 -18.15 8.73 17.21
N SER A 386 -18.28 7.72 18.06
CA SER A 386 -19.40 6.79 18.02
C SER A 386 -19.61 6.17 19.40
N GLY A 387 -20.06 7.01 20.32
CA GLY A 387 -20.79 6.58 21.51
C GLY A 387 -22.03 7.45 21.57
N GLU A 388 -23.12 7.02 20.93
CA GLU A 388 -24.43 7.55 21.28
C GLU A 388 -24.63 7.27 22.77
N PHE A 389 -24.41 8.30 23.59
CA PHE A 389 -24.93 8.30 24.95
C PHE A 389 -26.44 8.23 24.82
N ASN A 390 -26.98 7.01 24.95
CA ASN A 390 -28.39 6.75 25.08
C ASN A 390 -28.84 7.24 26.47
N THR A 391 -28.82 8.56 26.68
CA THR A 391 -29.52 9.18 27.79
C THR A 391 -30.97 9.25 27.39
N GLY A 392 -31.73 8.24 27.81
CA GLY A 392 -33.18 8.21 27.65
C GLY A 392 -33.82 9.42 28.33
N ARG A 393 -33.98 10.50 27.56
CA ARG A 393 -35.01 11.57 27.58
C ARG A 393 -34.47 12.82 26.88
N PRO A 394 -35.13 13.33 25.82
CA PRO A 394 -34.73 14.59 25.23
C PRO A 394 -35.18 15.77 26.10
N MET A 395 -34.25 16.63 26.53
CA MET A 395 -34.59 18.02 26.84
C MET A 395 -34.76 18.77 25.52
N GLN A 396 -36.00 19.11 25.19
CA GLN A 396 -36.33 20.02 24.10
C GLN A 396 -35.93 21.44 24.48
N PHE A 397 -34.97 22.01 23.77
CA PHE A 397 -34.87 23.47 23.63
C PHE A 397 -35.73 23.90 22.46
N ALA A 398 -36.86 24.54 22.78
CA ALA A 398 -37.78 25.11 21.84
C ALA A 398 -37.25 26.44 21.29
N LEU A 399 -37.06 26.52 19.97
CA LEU A 399 -37.18 27.75 19.20
C LEU A 399 -38.07 27.49 17.99
N ASN A 400 -38.95 28.45 17.76
CA ASN A 400 -40.27 28.32 17.16
C ASN A 400 -40.25 28.57 15.63
N GLN A 401 -41.40 28.29 14.99
CA GLN A 401 -41.79 28.47 13.57
C GLN A 401 -41.40 27.30 12.65
N GLY A 402 -42.29 26.66 11.87
CA GLY A 402 -43.71 26.80 11.61
C GLY A 402 -44.01 26.11 10.26
N LYS A 403 -45.16 25.43 10.18
CA LYS A 403 -45.79 24.75 9.02
C LYS A 403 -45.43 23.26 8.76
N THR A 404 -46.44 22.47 9.10
CA THR A 404 -46.87 21.13 8.67
C THR A 404 -46.52 20.67 7.25
N SER A 405 -45.93 19.48 7.15
CA SER A 405 -46.33 18.41 6.22
C SER A 405 -45.71 17.06 6.65
N GLU A 406 -46.56 16.08 6.95
CA GLU A 406 -46.21 14.68 7.25
C GLU A 406 -45.41 14.00 6.12
N PRO A 407 -44.40 13.17 6.44
CA PRO A 407 -43.90 12.13 5.55
C PRO A 407 -44.58 10.78 5.85
N ALA A 408 -45.12 10.16 4.80
CA ALA A 408 -45.66 8.81 4.81
C ALA A 408 -44.56 7.76 5.01
N GLN A 409 -44.86 6.76 5.83
CA GLN A 409 -44.05 5.55 6.03
C GLN A 409 -44.13 4.62 4.80
N PRO A 410 -43.03 4.02 4.31
CA PRO A 410 -43.10 2.89 3.40
C PRO A 410 -43.33 1.59 4.18
N ALA A 411 -44.45 0.92 3.89
CA ALA A 411 -44.75 -0.41 4.36
C ALA A 411 -43.88 -1.45 3.63
N LEU A 412 -43.16 -2.27 4.40
CA LEU A 412 -42.49 -3.48 3.96
C LEU A 412 -43.55 -4.50 3.48
N LYS A 413 -43.47 -4.90 2.20
CA LYS A 413 -44.12 -6.11 1.70
C LYS A 413 -43.11 -7.25 1.69
N GLU A 414 -43.30 -8.19 2.60
CA GLU A 414 -42.68 -9.51 2.56
C GLU A 414 -43.13 -10.24 1.27
N ALA A 415 -42.17 -10.64 0.44
CA ALA A 415 -42.40 -11.57 -0.65
C ALA A 415 -41.89 -12.95 -0.23
N SER A 416 -42.84 -13.88 -0.04
CA SER A 416 -42.58 -15.27 0.31
C SER A 416 -41.93 -16.01 -0.85
N VAL A 417 -40.88 -16.76 -0.53
CA VAL A 417 -40.20 -17.69 -1.44
C VAL A 417 -41.05 -18.95 -1.55
N ALA A 418 -41.78 -19.07 -2.66
CA ALA A 418 -42.42 -20.32 -3.06
C ALA A 418 -41.56 -21.03 -4.10
N SER A 419 -41.13 -22.25 -3.74
CA SER A 419 -40.41 -23.22 -4.56
C SER A 419 -41.01 -23.34 -5.97
N ARG A 420 -40.19 -23.13 -7.02
CA ARG A 420 -40.53 -23.45 -8.40
C ARG A 420 -39.60 -24.53 -8.94
N THR A 421 -40.21 -25.66 -9.22
CA THR A 421 -39.63 -26.89 -9.76
C THR A 421 -39.12 -26.71 -11.19
N VAL A 422 -38.04 -27.41 -11.54
CA VAL A 422 -37.20 -27.35 -12.76
C VAL A 422 -37.90 -27.83 -14.05
N HIS A 423 -39.22 -27.67 -14.21
CA HIS A 423 -39.95 -28.12 -15.41
C HIS A 423 -40.85 -27.03 -16.00
N GLN A 424 -40.24 -25.88 -16.29
CA GLN A 424 -40.79 -24.87 -17.21
C GLN A 424 -39.64 -24.00 -17.76
N LEU A 425 -38.76 -24.64 -18.55
CA LEU A 425 -37.66 -23.99 -19.27
C LEU A 425 -37.78 -24.33 -20.77
N VAL A 426 -38.85 -23.86 -21.42
CA VAL A 426 -38.90 -23.76 -22.88
C VAL A 426 -39.80 -22.57 -23.26
N SER A 427 -39.21 -21.38 -23.27
CA SER A 427 -39.47 -20.25 -24.21
C SER A 427 -38.85 -18.96 -23.65
N ASP A 428 -37.56 -18.74 -23.85
CA ASP A 428 -36.95 -17.42 -23.60
C ASP A 428 -35.83 -17.17 -24.60
N ALA A 429 -36.22 -16.83 -25.84
CA ALA A 429 -35.30 -16.37 -26.87
C ALA A 429 -34.82 -14.92 -26.63
N ASP A 430 -35.42 -14.20 -25.66
CA ASP A 430 -35.18 -12.77 -25.38
C ASP A 430 -34.73 -12.45 -23.94
N SER A 431 -34.34 -13.45 -23.14
CA SER A 431 -33.89 -13.17 -21.77
C SER A 431 -32.49 -12.54 -21.75
N VAL A 432 -32.40 -11.32 -21.19
CA VAL A 432 -31.13 -10.63 -20.93
C VAL A 432 -30.39 -11.36 -19.81
N VAL A 433 -29.22 -11.90 -20.11
CA VAL A 433 -28.36 -12.55 -19.13
C VAL A 433 -27.54 -11.50 -18.41
N ARG A 434 -27.61 -11.43 -17.09
CA ARG A 434 -26.82 -10.50 -16.27
C ARG A 434 -25.77 -11.24 -15.45
N LEU A 435 -24.52 -10.86 -15.61
CA LEU A 435 -23.36 -11.35 -14.87
C LEU A 435 -22.86 -10.26 -13.92
N LYS A 436 -22.43 -10.67 -12.74
CA LYS A 436 -21.81 -9.83 -11.72
C LYS A 436 -20.32 -10.12 -11.65
N ALA A 437 -19.57 -9.21 -11.03
CA ALA A 437 -18.18 -9.45 -10.68
C ALA A 437 -17.98 -10.80 -9.96
N GLY A 438 -16.97 -11.55 -10.38
CA GLY A 438 -16.69 -12.90 -9.89
C GLY A 438 -17.46 -14.02 -10.58
N GLU A 439 -18.28 -13.72 -11.59
CA GLU A 439 -18.96 -14.72 -12.41
C GLU A 439 -18.35 -14.84 -13.81
N GLU A 440 -18.39 -16.05 -14.35
CA GLU A 440 -18.08 -16.33 -15.75
C GLU A 440 -19.20 -17.13 -16.42
N ALA A 441 -19.30 -16.99 -17.74
CA ALA A 441 -20.26 -17.69 -18.56
C ALA A 441 -19.68 -18.06 -19.92
N THR A 442 -20.17 -19.17 -20.47
CA THR A 442 -19.88 -19.58 -21.85
C THR A 442 -21.12 -19.35 -22.71
N PHE A 443 -20.92 -18.81 -23.91
CA PHE A 443 -21.96 -18.56 -24.89
C PHE A 443 -21.65 -19.28 -26.20
N SER A 444 -22.69 -19.73 -26.90
CA SER A 444 -22.56 -20.28 -28.25
C SER A 444 -22.11 -19.19 -29.25
N PRO A 445 -21.70 -19.55 -30.47
CA PRO A 445 -21.35 -18.58 -31.51
C PRO A 445 -22.47 -17.59 -31.85
N ASP A 446 -23.74 -17.97 -31.60
CA ASP A 446 -24.93 -17.14 -31.82
C ASP A 446 -25.25 -16.22 -30.61
N GLY A 447 -24.55 -16.38 -29.49
CA GLY A 447 -24.75 -15.61 -28.25
C GLY A 447 -25.73 -16.27 -27.25
N VAL A 448 -26.02 -17.56 -27.39
CA VAL A 448 -26.91 -18.29 -26.45
C VAL A 448 -26.11 -18.75 -25.25
N LEU A 449 -26.60 -18.52 -24.03
CA LEU A 449 -25.94 -18.95 -22.79
C LEU A 449 -25.87 -20.48 -22.73
N LEU A 450 -24.67 -21.03 -22.60
CA LEU A 450 -24.40 -22.47 -22.44
C LEU A 450 -24.16 -22.84 -20.98
N SER A 451 -23.38 -22.03 -20.26
CA SER A 451 -23.05 -22.26 -18.84
C SER A 451 -22.82 -20.94 -18.11
N ARG A 452 -23.02 -20.95 -16.79
CA ARG A 452 -22.70 -19.85 -15.88
C ARG A 452 -22.19 -20.44 -14.57
N GLN A 453 -21.09 -19.89 -14.06
CA GLN A 453 -20.51 -20.30 -12.79
C GLN A 453 -19.79 -19.14 -12.11
N LEU A 454 -19.42 -19.34 -10.85
CA LEU A 454 -18.48 -18.46 -10.17
C LEU A 454 -17.06 -18.78 -10.65
N ILE A 455 -16.25 -17.75 -10.83
CA ILE A 455 -14.83 -17.90 -11.16
C ILE A 455 -14.13 -18.57 -9.98
N SER A 456 -13.21 -19.50 -10.22
CA SER A 456 -12.37 -20.06 -9.15
C SER A 456 -11.22 -19.09 -8.81
N LYS A 457 -10.61 -19.24 -7.63
CA LYS A 457 -9.45 -18.44 -7.23
C LYS A 457 -8.32 -18.51 -8.26
N GLU A 458 -8.02 -19.72 -8.73
CA GLU A 458 -6.96 -19.99 -9.70
C GLU A 458 -7.28 -19.35 -11.05
N ARG A 459 -8.54 -19.46 -11.50
CA ARG A 459 -8.97 -18.88 -12.77
C ARG A 459 -8.95 -17.35 -12.73
N PHE A 460 -9.42 -16.73 -11.65
CA PHE A 460 -9.38 -15.27 -11.50
C PHE A 460 -7.94 -14.76 -11.51
N SER A 461 -7.05 -15.44 -10.78
CA SER A 461 -5.62 -15.12 -10.73
C SER A 461 -4.95 -15.22 -12.10
N GLN A 462 -5.23 -16.30 -12.85
CA GLN A 462 -4.73 -16.48 -14.22
C GLN A 462 -5.20 -15.38 -15.15
N LEU A 463 -6.48 -15.00 -15.09
CA LEU A 463 -7.02 -13.91 -15.92
C LEU A 463 -6.27 -12.61 -15.67
N ILE A 464 -6.02 -12.24 -14.41
CA ILE A 464 -5.21 -11.04 -14.08
C ILE A 464 -3.80 -11.16 -14.67
N ILE A 465 -3.12 -12.29 -14.42
CA ILE A 465 -1.73 -12.47 -14.86
C ILE A 465 -1.60 -12.42 -16.39
N GLU A 466 -2.44 -13.16 -17.10
CA GLU A 466 -2.38 -13.27 -18.56
C GLU A 466 -2.74 -11.95 -19.26
N THR A 467 -3.69 -11.20 -18.72
CA THR A 467 -4.21 -9.99 -19.37
C THR A 467 -3.51 -8.71 -18.94
N MET A 468 -3.08 -8.59 -17.67
CA MET A 468 -2.58 -7.32 -17.11
C MET A 468 -1.06 -7.32 -16.85
N SER A 469 -0.39 -8.47 -16.77
CA SER A 469 1.07 -8.50 -16.52
C SER A 469 1.84 -7.80 -17.64
N GLY A 470 2.72 -6.84 -17.32
CA GLY A 470 3.48 -6.04 -18.29
C GLY A 470 2.71 -4.87 -18.90
N GLN A 471 1.39 -4.77 -18.66
CA GLN A 471 0.55 -3.68 -19.14
C GLN A 471 0.52 -2.52 -18.15
N ASN A 472 0.10 -1.33 -18.60
CA ASN A 472 -0.15 -0.23 -17.68
C ASN A 472 -1.27 -0.60 -16.68
N LEU A 473 -1.26 0.06 -15.52
CA LEU A 473 -2.33 -0.11 -14.54
C LEU A 473 -3.68 0.28 -15.15
N LEU A 474 -4.74 -0.40 -14.73
CA LEU A 474 -6.10 -0.03 -15.10
C LEU A 474 -6.67 0.97 -14.09
N PRO A 475 -7.55 1.88 -14.52
CA PRO A 475 -8.34 2.69 -13.61
C PRO A 475 -9.02 1.89 -12.50
N GLU A 476 -9.58 0.72 -12.85
CA GLU A 476 -10.31 -0.14 -11.91
C GLU A 476 -9.43 -1.18 -11.19
N SER A 477 -8.10 -1.16 -11.34
CA SER A 477 -7.22 -2.18 -10.72
C SER A 477 -7.42 -2.28 -9.19
N HIS A 478 -7.65 -1.14 -8.52
CA HIS A 478 -7.94 -1.13 -7.09
C HIS A 478 -9.28 -1.81 -6.77
N VAL A 479 -10.32 -1.58 -7.57
CA VAL A 479 -11.63 -2.23 -7.42
C VAL A 479 -11.54 -3.74 -7.64
N ILE A 480 -10.78 -4.18 -8.64
CA ILE A 480 -10.55 -5.61 -8.92
C ILE A 480 -9.84 -6.28 -7.74
N ASN A 481 -8.86 -5.61 -7.12
CA ASN A 481 -8.20 -6.10 -5.91
C ASN A 481 -9.20 -6.27 -4.74
N LEU A 482 -10.08 -5.29 -4.51
CA LEU A 482 -11.10 -5.38 -3.45
C LEU A 482 -12.09 -6.51 -3.69
N ILE A 483 -12.52 -6.73 -4.94
CA ILE A 483 -13.40 -7.84 -5.32
C ILE A 483 -12.71 -9.18 -5.09
N TYR A 484 -11.44 -9.31 -5.50
CA TYR A 484 -10.67 -10.52 -5.24
C TYR A 484 -10.58 -10.81 -3.74
N GLN A 485 -10.32 -9.78 -2.92
CA GLN A 485 -10.26 -9.90 -1.47
C GLN A 485 -11.59 -10.35 -0.86
N GLU A 486 -12.71 -9.80 -1.32
CA GLU A 486 -14.04 -10.19 -0.87
C GLU A 486 -14.36 -11.66 -1.19
N LEU A 487 -13.94 -12.14 -2.37
CA LEU A 487 -14.26 -13.49 -2.84
C LEU A 487 -13.30 -14.56 -2.29
N TYR A 488 -12.00 -14.27 -2.18
CA TYR A 488 -10.95 -15.28 -1.94
C TYR A 488 -9.96 -14.92 -0.83
N GLY A 489 -10.11 -13.76 -0.19
CA GLY A 489 -9.14 -13.22 0.76
C GLY A 489 -7.94 -12.54 0.09
N LEU A 490 -6.90 -12.24 0.88
CA LEU A 490 -5.76 -11.45 0.40
C LEU A 490 -5.08 -12.09 -0.84
N PRO A 491 -4.92 -11.34 -1.94
CA PRO A 491 -4.11 -11.78 -3.07
C PRO A 491 -2.65 -11.94 -2.67
N ASP A 492 -1.94 -12.78 -3.42
CA ASP A 492 -0.49 -12.88 -3.28
C ASP A 492 0.22 -11.61 -3.79
N ARG A 493 1.53 -11.51 -3.51
CA ARG A 493 2.36 -10.37 -3.90
C ARG A 493 2.42 -10.17 -5.42
N THR A 494 2.34 -11.24 -6.20
CA THR A 494 2.35 -11.17 -7.67
C THR A 494 1.11 -10.45 -8.18
N LEU A 495 -0.07 -10.78 -7.65
CA LEU A 495 -1.32 -10.11 -8.01
C LEU A 495 -1.36 -8.69 -7.48
N LEU A 496 -0.90 -8.44 -6.25
CA LEU A 496 -0.87 -7.09 -5.67
C LEU A 496 0.03 -6.13 -6.48
N SER A 497 1.15 -6.62 -7.01
CA SER A 497 2.03 -5.83 -7.87
C SER A 497 1.46 -5.59 -9.27
N ILE A 498 0.76 -6.58 -9.86
CA ILE A 498 0.08 -6.40 -11.17
C ILE A 498 -1.11 -5.43 -11.06
N LEU A 499 -1.89 -5.51 -9.97
CA LEU A 499 -3.02 -4.62 -9.72
C LEU A 499 -2.59 -3.24 -9.19
N GLY A 500 -1.29 -2.99 -9.02
CA GLY A 500 -0.78 -1.69 -8.57
C GLY A 500 -1.08 -1.35 -7.11
N SER A 501 -1.49 -2.30 -6.28
CA SER A 501 -1.70 -2.08 -4.84
C SER A 501 -0.39 -1.65 -4.15
N ASP A 502 0.71 -2.35 -4.47
CA ASP A 502 2.05 -1.98 -3.96
C ASP A 502 2.46 -0.57 -4.42
N TRP A 503 2.08 -0.19 -5.64
CA TRP A 503 2.30 1.16 -6.16
C TRP A 503 1.48 2.21 -5.40
N LEU A 504 0.18 1.99 -5.16
CA LEU A 504 -0.66 2.93 -4.40
C LEU A 504 -0.10 3.18 -2.99
N ILE A 505 0.42 2.13 -2.33
CA ILE A 505 1.06 2.24 -1.03
C ILE A 505 2.39 3.00 -1.12
N ALA A 506 3.24 2.66 -2.09
CA ALA A 506 4.54 3.31 -2.26
C ALA A 506 4.40 4.78 -2.67
N ALA A 507 3.42 5.12 -3.50
CA ALA A 507 3.16 6.47 -3.99
C ALA A 507 2.72 7.41 -2.86
N ARG A 508 1.89 6.93 -1.92
CA ARG A 508 1.42 7.72 -0.75
C ARG A 508 2.38 7.73 0.45
N THR A 509 3.46 6.96 0.38
CA THR A 509 4.46 6.91 1.45
C THR A 509 5.61 7.84 1.06
N PRO A 510 6.02 8.82 1.88
CA PRO A 510 7.16 9.68 1.57
C PRO A 510 8.47 8.86 1.52
N TYR A 511 9.54 9.47 1.04
CA TYR A 511 10.83 8.78 1.01
C TYR A 511 11.33 8.51 2.45
N PRO A 512 11.83 7.29 2.76
CA PRO A 512 12.31 6.96 4.10
C PRO A 512 13.66 7.64 4.37
N ARG A 513 13.64 8.86 4.91
CA ARG A 513 14.87 9.54 5.34
C ARG A 513 15.36 8.97 6.66
N LEU A 514 16.44 8.19 6.59
CA LEU A 514 17.06 7.54 7.76
C LEU A 514 17.88 8.52 8.62
N ARG A 515 18.42 9.58 8.02
CA ARG A 515 18.91 10.75 8.76
C ARG A 515 18.12 11.97 8.27
N GLY A 516 17.60 12.74 9.22
CA GLY A 516 16.91 14.00 8.97
C GLY A 516 17.32 15.00 10.04
N ALA A 517 16.71 16.18 10.01
CA ALA A 517 17.02 17.34 10.84
C ALA A 517 17.25 17.06 12.36
N ASN A 518 16.71 15.98 12.92
CA ASN A 518 16.84 15.66 14.35
C ASN A 518 17.93 14.61 14.69
N ASN A 519 18.66 14.07 13.70
CA ASN A 519 19.54 12.89 13.87
C ASN A 519 21.05 13.20 13.65
N LEU A 520 21.45 14.47 13.82
CA LEU A 520 22.79 14.97 13.50
C LEU A 520 23.43 15.82 14.61
N VAL A 521 22.88 15.82 15.84
CA VAL A 521 23.51 16.53 16.95
C VAL A 521 24.78 15.79 17.36
N VAL A 522 25.91 16.47 17.25
CA VAL A 522 27.21 15.94 17.67
C VAL A 522 27.38 16.20 19.16
N PRO A 523 27.73 15.18 19.96
CA PRO A 523 28.01 15.37 21.39
C PRO A 523 29.14 16.39 21.61
N ASP A 524 28.98 17.28 22.60
CA ASP A 524 29.95 18.35 22.88
C ASP A 524 31.34 17.79 23.21
N ASN A 525 31.41 16.64 23.87
CA ASN A 525 32.67 15.95 24.18
C ASN A 525 33.41 15.40 22.95
N LYS A 526 32.76 15.35 21.78
CA LYS A 526 33.34 14.91 20.50
C LYS A 526 33.63 16.08 19.55
N LEU A 527 33.27 17.30 19.93
CA LEU A 527 33.64 18.50 19.19
C LEU A 527 35.14 18.78 19.37
N PRO A 528 35.81 19.40 18.36
CA PRO A 528 37.17 19.87 18.53
C PRO A 528 37.17 20.89 19.66
N LYS A 529 37.95 20.66 20.72
CA LYS A 529 38.19 21.67 21.74
C LYS A 529 39.13 22.71 21.14
N GLU A 530 38.79 23.99 21.25
CA GLU A 530 39.79 25.04 21.05
C GLU A 530 40.91 24.78 22.08
N ASP A 531 42.15 24.77 21.62
CA ASP A 531 43.31 24.66 22.50
C ASP A 531 43.25 25.89 23.43
N GLU A 532 42.75 25.72 24.65
CA GLU A 532 42.92 26.70 25.71
C GLU A 532 44.43 26.81 25.93
N GLU A 533 45.04 27.87 25.40
CA GLU A 533 46.37 28.29 25.83
C GLU A 533 46.34 28.35 27.36
N GLU A 534 47.10 27.47 27.99
CA GLU A 534 47.31 27.42 29.44
C GLU A 534 47.83 28.80 29.90
N ASP A 535 46.91 29.68 30.30
CA ASP A 535 47.24 30.88 31.05
C ASP A 535 47.65 30.41 32.45
N ASP A 536 48.97 30.19 32.60
CA ASP A 536 49.68 30.09 33.87
C ASP A 536 49.29 31.27 34.78
N LEU A 537 48.32 31.07 35.67
CA LEU A 537 48.08 31.95 36.81
C LEU A 537 48.20 31.15 38.11
N GLU A 538 49.29 31.45 38.81
CA GLU A 538 49.72 30.96 40.11
C GLU A 538 48.61 30.98 41.18
N PRO A 539 48.55 30.01 42.12
CA PRO A 539 47.64 30.08 43.24
C PRO A 539 48.20 30.97 44.36
N GLU A 540 47.52 32.09 44.64
CA GLU A 540 47.70 32.85 45.88
C GLU A 540 47.10 32.09 47.07
N LYS A 541 47.87 32.08 48.16
CA LYS A 541 47.56 31.51 49.49
C LYS A 541 46.62 32.42 50.29
N GLU A 542 45.76 31.82 51.11
CA GLU A 542 45.22 32.30 52.41
C GLU A 542 44.48 31.08 53.04
N GLU A 543 45.00 30.36 54.05
CA GLU A 543 44.92 30.60 55.52
C GLU A 543 43.47 30.86 56.00
N GLU A 544 42.82 30.24 57.00
CA GLU A 544 43.06 29.28 58.09
C GLU A 544 41.65 28.87 58.63
N GLU A 545 41.48 27.68 59.24
CA GLU A 545 40.86 27.47 60.58
C GLU A 545 40.59 25.98 60.90
N GLU A 546 41.47 25.49 61.77
CA GLU A 546 41.47 24.46 62.82
C GLU A 546 40.23 23.58 63.14
N GLY A 547 40.55 22.33 63.50
CA GLY A 547 39.68 21.39 64.21
C GLY A 547 40.35 20.03 64.52
N GLU A 548 41.30 20.04 65.47
CA GLU A 548 41.73 19.02 66.48
C GLU A 548 41.67 17.50 66.15
N GLU A 549 42.83 16.83 66.08
CA GLU A 549 43.42 15.85 67.05
C GLU A 549 42.71 14.48 67.07
N GLU A 550 43.38 13.33 66.82
CA GLU A 550 44.32 12.64 67.74
C GLU A 550 45.34 11.74 67.00
N GLU A 551 46.45 11.53 67.70
CA GLU A 551 47.74 10.84 67.44
C GLU A 551 47.59 9.31 67.30
N GLU A 552 48.50 8.51 66.70
CA GLU A 552 49.85 8.09 67.14
C GLU A 552 50.44 7.22 65.99
N GLU A 553 51.64 7.52 65.45
CA GLU A 553 52.93 6.84 65.77
C GLU A 553 53.03 5.39 65.22
N GLU A 554 54.07 4.90 64.54
CA GLU A 554 55.51 5.17 64.51
C GLU A 554 56.16 4.41 63.30
N GLU A 555 57.20 5.03 62.70
CA GLU A 555 58.51 4.46 62.25
C GLU A 555 58.60 3.36 61.16
N LYS A 556 59.58 3.31 60.23
CA LYS A 556 60.76 4.10 59.85
C LYS A 556 61.40 3.45 58.59
N GLU A 557 62.09 4.28 57.78
CA GLU A 557 63.42 4.06 57.12
C GLU A 557 63.64 2.78 56.26
N ASP A 558 64.36 2.74 55.13
CA ASP A 558 65.26 3.68 54.45
C ASP A 558 65.64 3.11 53.06
N ASP A 559 66.26 3.97 52.25
CA ASP A 559 67.25 3.71 51.19
C ASP A 559 66.88 3.09 49.81
N ASN A 560 66.69 4.00 48.84
CA ASN A 560 67.64 4.31 47.77
C ASN A 560 68.39 3.13 47.07
N ASN A 561 68.09 2.86 45.79
CA ASN A 561 69.12 2.83 44.74
C ASN A 561 68.53 2.73 43.32
N ASP A 562 68.98 3.66 42.46
CA ASP A 562 68.93 3.55 41.00
C ASP A 562 69.71 2.32 40.51
N ALA A 563 69.13 1.58 39.57
CA ALA A 563 69.87 0.78 38.61
C ALA A 563 69.06 0.65 37.31
N GLU A 564 69.56 1.30 36.26
CA GLU A 564 69.18 1.07 34.86
C GLU A 564 69.18 -0.44 34.54
N THR A 565 68.09 -0.93 33.95
CA THR A 565 68.05 -2.21 33.23
C THR A 565 67.56 -1.99 31.81
N GLU A 566 68.40 -2.37 30.85
CA GLU A 566 68.08 -2.49 29.42
C GLU A 566 66.86 -3.42 29.21
N PRO A 567 65.99 -3.17 28.22
CA PRO A 567 64.91 -4.08 27.88
C PRO A 567 65.43 -5.35 27.19
N GLU A 568 65.10 -6.52 27.73
CA GLU A 568 65.27 -7.83 27.08
C GLU A 568 64.38 -7.96 25.83
N PRO A 569 64.80 -8.73 24.81
CA PRO A 569 64.07 -8.86 23.54
C PRO A 569 62.81 -9.72 23.67
N GLU A 570 61.76 -9.30 22.95
CA GLU A 570 60.49 -10.00 22.78
C GLU A 570 60.69 -11.45 22.27
N PRO A 571 59.97 -12.45 22.82
CA PRO A 571 59.95 -13.79 22.25
C PRO A 571 59.09 -13.85 20.98
N GLU A 572 59.63 -14.49 19.94
CA GLU A 572 58.92 -14.82 18.70
C GLU A 572 57.65 -15.65 19.00
N PRO A 573 56.52 -15.41 18.31
CA PRO A 573 55.29 -16.16 18.51
C PRO A 573 55.43 -17.60 18.04
N GLU A 574 55.04 -18.55 18.90
CA GLU A 574 54.88 -19.96 18.54
C GLU A 574 53.81 -20.12 17.44
N PRO A 575 53.99 -21.08 16.50
CA PRO A 575 53.04 -21.30 15.43
C PRO A 575 51.71 -21.85 15.96
N GLU A 576 50.61 -21.22 15.55
CA GLU A 576 49.25 -21.70 15.80
C GLU A 576 49.07 -23.14 15.24
N PRO A 577 48.44 -24.05 16.01
CA PRO A 577 48.18 -25.40 15.53
C PRO A 577 47.14 -25.39 14.40
N GLU A 578 47.40 -26.20 13.36
CA GLU A 578 46.46 -26.44 12.26
C GLU A 578 45.10 -26.91 12.80
N PRO A 579 43.97 -26.39 12.26
CA PRO A 579 42.64 -26.76 12.73
C PRO A 579 42.36 -28.23 12.42
N GLU A 580 41.93 -28.96 13.45
CA GLU A 580 41.37 -30.30 13.29
C GLU A 580 40.13 -30.25 12.37
N PRO A 581 39.92 -31.25 11.51
CA PRO A 581 38.78 -31.29 10.61
C PRO A 581 37.47 -31.33 11.41
N GLU A 582 36.55 -30.42 11.08
CA GLU A 582 35.20 -30.39 11.63
C GLU A 582 34.50 -31.74 11.40
N PRO A 583 33.84 -32.31 12.42
CA PRO A 583 33.08 -33.55 12.26
C PRO A 583 31.93 -33.34 11.27
N GLU A 584 31.75 -34.33 10.37
CA GLU A 584 30.62 -34.37 9.45
C GLU A 584 29.29 -34.21 10.22
N PRO A 585 28.37 -33.36 9.75
CA PRO A 585 27.11 -33.10 10.46
C PRO A 585 26.27 -34.38 10.54
N GLU A 586 25.82 -34.69 11.76
CA GLU A 586 24.82 -35.73 11.99
C GLU A 586 23.55 -35.44 11.15
N PRO A 587 22.91 -36.47 10.57
CA PRO A 587 21.71 -36.29 9.79
C PRO A 587 20.61 -35.61 10.62
N GLU A 588 20.03 -34.53 10.07
CA GLU A 588 18.94 -33.81 10.70
C GLU A 588 17.79 -34.75 11.08
N PRO A 589 17.25 -34.64 12.31
CA PRO A 589 16.11 -35.45 12.73
C PRO A 589 14.89 -35.15 11.85
N GLU A 590 14.17 -36.21 11.47
CA GLU A 590 12.92 -36.09 10.70
C GLU A 590 11.97 -35.07 11.36
N PRO A 591 11.35 -34.17 10.57
CA PRO A 591 10.50 -33.13 11.12
C PRO A 591 9.31 -33.75 11.88
N LEU A 592 9.14 -33.31 13.13
CA LEU A 592 7.97 -33.64 13.94
C LEU A 592 6.70 -33.20 13.19
N PRO A 593 5.62 -34.02 13.21
CA PRO A 593 4.37 -33.65 12.56
C PRO A 593 3.81 -32.36 13.17
N GLU A 594 3.34 -31.44 12.31
CA GLU A 594 2.77 -30.17 12.72
C GLU A 594 1.63 -30.36 13.74
N PRO A 595 1.54 -29.50 14.78
CA PRO A 595 0.48 -29.59 15.77
C PRO A 595 -0.89 -29.33 15.13
N ILE A 596 -1.81 -30.28 15.28
CA ILE A 596 -3.19 -30.15 14.77
C ILE A 596 -3.92 -29.08 15.61
N VAL A 597 -4.38 -28.01 14.94
CA VAL A 597 -5.19 -26.97 15.57
C VAL A 597 -6.66 -27.31 15.35
N LEU A 598 -7.40 -27.58 16.42
CA LEU A 598 -8.83 -27.86 16.33
C LEU A 598 -9.61 -26.55 16.47
N THR A 599 -10.40 -26.19 15.46
CA THR A 599 -11.26 -24.99 15.47
C THR A 599 -12.72 -25.39 15.50
N TYR A 600 -13.50 -24.82 16.42
CA TYR A 600 -14.93 -25.08 16.55
C TYR A 600 -15.74 -23.78 16.39
N VAL A 601 -16.89 -23.87 15.74
CA VAL A 601 -17.89 -22.80 15.64
C VAL A 601 -19.21 -23.31 16.23
N CYS A 602 -19.66 -22.67 17.30
CA CYS A 602 -20.92 -22.98 17.96
C CYS A 602 -21.90 -21.80 17.83
N ARG A 603 -23.17 -22.12 17.58
CA ARG A 603 -24.28 -21.17 17.52
C ARG A 603 -25.40 -21.60 18.47
N ALA A 604 -25.82 -20.70 19.34
CA ALA A 604 -27.04 -20.86 20.12
C ALA A 604 -28.23 -20.26 19.36
N LEU A 605 -29.37 -20.97 19.35
CA LEU A 605 -30.62 -20.56 18.70
C LEU A 605 -31.64 -19.99 19.71
N GLY A 606 -31.37 -20.08 21.02
CA GLY A 606 -32.20 -19.50 22.08
C GLY A 606 -31.33 -18.98 23.23
N GLY A 607 -31.17 -17.65 23.35
CA GLY A 607 -30.41 -16.98 24.41
C GLY A 607 -29.91 -15.59 24.00
N ASN A 608 -29.71 -14.70 24.99
CA ASN A 608 -29.40 -13.25 24.89
C ASN A 608 -28.62 -12.82 23.61
N PRO A 609 -29.13 -11.85 22.80
CA PRO A 609 -28.59 -11.52 21.46
C PRO A 609 -27.18 -10.88 21.41
N ASP A 610 -26.53 -10.63 22.54
CA ASP A 610 -25.28 -9.87 22.56
C ASP A 610 -24.03 -10.64 22.07
N PHE A 611 -24.06 -11.98 21.94
CA PHE A 611 -22.94 -12.76 21.39
C PHE A 611 -23.40 -14.08 20.69
N PRO A 612 -23.78 -14.06 19.40
CA PRO A 612 -24.32 -15.26 18.73
C PRO A 612 -23.27 -16.29 18.25
N TYR A 613 -21.97 -15.98 18.34
CA TYR A 613 -20.89 -16.86 17.88
C TYR A 613 -19.74 -16.91 18.88
N TYR A 614 -19.29 -18.13 19.20
CA TYR A 614 -18.10 -18.37 20.02
C TYR A 614 -17.07 -19.12 19.19
N THR A 615 -15.84 -18.59 19.12
CA THR A 615 -14.69 -19.22 18.49
C THR A 615 -13.67 -19.57 19.57
N GLY A 616 -13.30 -20.85 19.69
CA GLY A 616 -12.24 -21.31 20.56
C GLY A 616 -11.24 -22.15 19.79
N GLY A 617 -9.94 -21.90 20.01
CA GLY A 617 -8.85 -22.70 19.46
C GLY A 617 -8.00 -23.29 20.59
N MET A 618 -7.52 -24.52 20.43
CA MET A 618 -6.49 -25.11 21.29
C MET A 618 -5.39 -25.74 20.45
N ILE A 619 -4.17 -25.66 20.98
CA ILE A 619 -2.98 -26.32 20.46
C ILE A 619 -2.70 -27.53 21.35
N GLY A 620 -2.78 -28.75 20.81
CA GLY A 620 -2.16 -29.95 21.39
C GLY A 620 -2.76 -30.57 22.68
N GLY A 621 -4.03 -30.36 23.02
CA GLY A 621 -4.67 -30.94 24.21
C GLY A 621 -5.57 -32.18 23.96
N PRO A 622 -5.81 -33.06 24.95
CA PRO A 622 -6.81 -34.13 24.85
C PRO A 622 -8.23 -33.56 24.66
N LEU A 623 -9.08 -34.28 23.92
CA LEU A 623 -10.46 -33.90 23.53
C LEU A 623 -11.32 -33.31 24.67
N SER A 624 -11.05 -33.67 25.92
CA SER A 624 -11.77 -33.20 27.12
C SER A 624 -11.48 -31.74 27.50
N GLN A 625 -10.52 -31.07 26.84
CA GLN A 625 -10.15 -29.69 27.15
C GLN A 625 -10.73 -28.64 26.20
N ALA A 626 -11.33 -29.01 25.05
CA ALA A 626 -11.97 -28.06 24.14
C ALA A 626 -12.87 -27.06 24.91
N VAL A 627 -12.75 -25.76 24.58
CA VAL A 627 -13.39 -24.63 25.29
C VAL A 627 -14.81 -25.02 25.72
N ARG A 628 -15.01 -25.15 27.04
CA ARG A 628 -16.26 -25.62 27.63
C ARG A 628 -17.40 -24.67 27.25
N PHE A 629 -18.28 -25.10 26.36
CA PHE A 629 -19.58 -24.48 26.15
C PHE A 629 -20.59 -25.22 27.05
N GLN A 630 -21.10 -24.54 28.09
CA GLN A 630 -22.17 -25.07 28.93
C GLN A 630 -23.51 -24.60 28.38
N THR A 631 -24.31 -25.53 27.86
CA THR A 631 -25.74 -25.30 27.54
C THR A 631 -26.55 -26.44 28.11
N THR A 632 -27.73 -26.14 28.65
CA THR A 632 -28.65 -27.12 29.23
C THR A 632 -29.57 -27.78 28.20
N SER A 633 -29.54 -27.34 26.93
CA SER A 633 -30.48 -27.76 25.89
C SER A 633 -29.79 -28.12 24.57
N ARG A 634 -29.79 -29.43 24.22
CA ARG A 634 -29.24 -29.96 22.96
C ARG A 634 -30.05 -29.53 21.72
N SER A 635 -31.31 -29.14 21.89
CA SER A 635 -32.18 -28.68 20.80
C SER A 635 -31.98 -27.21 20.44
N GLU A 636 -31.27 -26.45 21.26
CA GLU A 636 -31.12 -24.99 21.11
C GLU A 636 -29.68 -24.57 20.76
N ALA A 637 -28.79 -25.52 20.48
CA ALA A 637 -27.41 -25.25 20.07
C ALA A 637 -26.96 -26.17 18.93
N SER A 638 -26.20 -25.62 17.99
CA SER A 638 -25.53 -26.36 16.91
C SER A 638 -24.05 -26.01 16.90
N CYS A 639 -23.19 -27.01 16.80
CA CYS A 639 -21.74 -26.85 16.81
C CYS A 639 -21.12 -27.67 15.68
N SER A 640 -20.17 -27.07 14.95
CA SER A 640 -19.38 -27.73 13.90
C SER A 640 -17.90 -27.49 14.17
N GLY A 641 -17.09 -28.54 14.09
CA GLY A 641 -15.63 -28.47 14.26
C GLY A 641 -14.89 -28.92 13.01
N LYS A 642 -13.75 -28.29 12.72
CA LYS A 642 -12.81 -28.70 11.68
C LYS A 642 -11.39 -28.67 12.24
N GLY A 643 -10.62 -29.73 12.01
CA GLY A 643 -9.18 -29.70 12.22
C GLY A 643 -8.51 -28.84 11.16
N ALA A 644 -7.76 -27.84 11.56
CA ALA A 644 -6.85 -27.09 10.70
C ALA A 644 -5.46 -27.74 10.78
N GLY A 645 -4.91 -28.14 9.63
CA GLY A 645 -3.55 -28.71 9.54
C GLY A 645 -3.46 -30.21 9.20
N SER A 646 -4.57 -30.93 8.98
CA SER A 646 -4.51 -32.29 8.41
C SER A 646 -5.12 -32.32 7.01
N SER A 647 -4.47 -33.02 6.09
CA SER A 647 -4.99 -33.35 4.75
C SER A 647 -6.19 -34.31 4.78
N GLY A 648 -6.91 -34.38 5.90
CA GLY A 648 -7.99 -35.34 6.16
C GLY A 648 -9.26 -34.65 6.66
N MET A 649 -10.36 -34.85 5.93
CA MET A 649 -11.72 -34.50 6.34
C MET A 649 -12.19 -35.41 7.49
N GLU A 650 -11.67 -35.26 8.71
CA GLU A 650 -12.27 -35.90 9.88
C GLU A 650 -13.22 -34.91 10.59
N PRO A 651 -14.55 -35.13 10.50
CA PRO A 651 -15.51 -34.34 11.25
C PRO A 651 -15.42 -34.67 12.74
N THR A 652 -15.02 -33.70 13.57
CA THR A 652 -15.03 -33.87 15.03
C THR A 652 -16.43 -33.59 15.58
N THR A 653 -16.95 -34.48 16.43
CA THR A 653 -18.25 -34.29 17.08
C THR A 653 -18.06 -33.57 18.43
N PRO A 654 -18.74 -32.45 18.69
CA PRO A 654 -18.63 -31.75 19.97
C PRO A 654 -19.27 -32.56 21.11
N GLN A 655 -18.64 -32.55 22.29
CA GLN A 655 -19.26 -33.06 23.53
C GLN A 655 -20.03 -31.94 24.21
N PHE A 656 -21.32 -32.20 24.46
CA PHE A 656 -22.18 -31.35 25.29
C PHE A 656 -22.12 -31.90 26.72
N LEU A 657 -21.76 -31.07 27.70
CA LEU A 657 -21.71 -31.43 29.12
C LEU A 657 -23.08 -31.30 29.78
#